data_AF-A0A315QZ80-F1
#
_entry.id   AF-A0A315QZ80-F1
#
_cell.length_a   1.000
_cell.length_b   1.000
_cell.length_c   1.000
_cell.angle_alpha   90.00
_cell.angle_beta   90.00
_cell.angle_gamma   90.00
#
_symmetry.space_group_name_H-M   'P 1'
#
loop_
_entity.id
_entity.type
_entity.pdbx_description
1 polymer ?
#
loop_
_entity_poly.entity_id
_entity_poly.type
_entity_poly.pdbx_seq_one_letter_code
_entity_poly.pdbx_strand_id
1 'polypeptide(L)'
;MANLFRSSGPHIESPETIETNMWSVVIALIPALIAGTYFFGLYALYLVLASALSAVLFEKPFVKSKATFGDGSAFLAGILLGLTLPPVVPWWIPILGGFLTVVVGKHLFGGLGSNIFNPALVARAILLLSYPALMIEWVSPVDGVSAATALQLGSDSFSYTELIIGNVPGSIGETSVIALLIGGAYLYLKDYIDLRIPLSFVAGAAGAAMLFGQDPVFAVFSGGLIFAAIYMATDMVTSPVAKWAKIVYGLAGGFLTIFIRRYTPYPEGITFAILIINGASYFLDNAFEEPHFGEVEYVKKRVAHFSAIIMAAVLILLVGMTLIDDDDPYPGSLTYNHLKEAVPAAESFEIIERDDNDILFAARAEEEIIKDLVYISRNGFEAPIELLLSLEPAGSIDKIQIINESESPTLGARIKDQEFLSQFREFTTAEADQVMAETDMISGATYSSQTVSRGVQAGLRLLIAEKEAGLQDGVYQGQAEGAQGDIVLEITVENGDIVDLEILKEQETEHLAEPAYEELEAQLLREQTADLDVISGATYTSEAYMEAVQKAIDQASPESSTDGDFEAGTYQGSAQGHSGQIELEVVVEAGEITEIEVLSQNETEGLGDDAIEEIAAQIISEQSLEVDSVSGATNSSEGTINAVRNALNSDSESAETDAGSEEDSETDTDSSATWEEEDSEGEEETAAEAESESGLIGLADLNLENGEYRGSAEGHRAPIEVSVLVEANEINEIRIVSQEESPGIGDEAMAELSQNLLAEQSLEVDLVSGATNSSEAFLKAINNALTGERYGSLEEAEDLQTAKEILAAEEDSDTDSSATWEEESTEETDEEAVEGGSNG
;
A
#
# COMPACT_ATOMS: atom_id res chain seq x y z
N MET A 1 -11.37 -70.79 -54.55
CA MET A 1 -11.27 -69.35 -54.22
C MET A 1 -10.05 -69.19 -53.34
N ALA A 2 -9.15 -68.27 -53.65
CA ALA A 2 -8.02 -67.97 -52.77
C ALA A 2 -8.48 -67.02 -51.66
N ASN A 3 -8.16 -67.32 -50.40
CA ASN A 3 -8.39 -66.39 -49.30
C ASN A 3 -7.35 -65.27 -49.39
N LEU A 4 -7.72 -64.17 -50.03
CA LEU A 4 -6.98 -62.92 -49.98
C LEU A 4 -7.12 -62.33 -48.58
N PHE A 5 -6.13 -62.60 -47.72
CA PHE A 5 -5.97 -61.85 -46.48
C PHE A 5 -5.69 -60.40 -46.84
N ARG A 6 -6.59 -59.50 -46.44
CA ARG A 6 -6.40 -58.05 -46.56
C ARG A 6 -5.50 -57.59 -45.42
N SER A 7 -4.20 -57.89 -45.52
CA SER A 7 -3.21 -57.39 -44.58
C SER A 7 -3.18 -55.86 -44.63
N SER A 8 -3.21 -55.20 -43.48
CA SER A 8 -2.78 -53.82 -43.35
C SER A 8 -1.35 -53.65 -43.90
N GLY A 9 -1.01 -52.44 -44.36
CA GLY A 9 0.38 -52.14 -44.73
C GLY A 9 1.31 -52.34 -43.53
N PRO A 10 2.58 -52.76 -43.73
CA PRO A 10 3.52 -52.93 -42.63
C PRO A 10 3.83 -51.57 -42.00
N HIS A 11 3.29 -51.34 -40.81
CA HIS A 11 3.68 -50.22 -39.95
C HIS A 11 4.79 -50.73 -39.02
N ILE A 12 5.81 -49.93 -38.80
CA ILE A 12 6.81 -50.20 -37.75
C ILE A 12 6.17 -49.73 -36.45
N GLU A 13 5.84 -50.67 -35.56
CA GLU A 13 5.32 -50.35 -34.24
C GLU A 13 6.42 -49.68 -33.40
N SER A 14 6.13 -48.49 -32.86
CA SER A 14 6.99 -47.85 -31.86
C SER A 14 6.87 -48.61 -30.53
N PRO A 15 7.96 -48.74 -29.74
CA PRO A 15 7.86 -49.22 -28.37
C PRO A 15 7.14 -48.23 -27.43
N GLU A 16 7.01 -46.96 -27.84
CA GLU A 16 6.33 -45.93 -27.06
C GLU A 16 4.81 -46.09 -27.11
N THR A 17 4.18 -46.12 -25.94
CA THR A 17 2.73 -46.26 -25.79
C THR A 17 2.17 -45.15 -24.89
N ILE A 18 0.87 -44.88 -24.98
CA ILE A 18 0.19 -43.90 -24.11
C ILE A 18 0.44 -44.24 -22.63
N GLU A 19 0.36 -45.52 -22.25
CA GLU A 19 0.63 -45.99 -20.90
C GLU A 19 2.09 -45.69 -20.48
N THR A 20 3.07 -45.92 -21.36
CA THR A 20 4.50 -45.58 -21.12
C THR A 20 4.68 -44.08 -20.85
N ASN A 21 4.04 -43.22 -21.63
CA ASN A 21 4.11 -41.76 -21.47
C ASN A 21 3.48 -41.34 -20.14
N MET A 22 2.26 -41.81 -19.84
CA MET A 22 1.53 -41.46 -18.61
C MET A 22 2.32 -41.86 -17.35
N TRP A 23 2.88 -43.07 -17.30
CA TRP A 23 3.73 -43.50 -16.18
C TRP A 23 5.03 -42.72 -16.08
N SER A 24 5.58 -42.22 -17.18
CA SER A 24 6.78 -41.37 -17.14
C SER A 24 6.49 -39.97 -16.57
N VAL A 25 5.30 -39.41 -16.80
CA VAL A 25 4.87 -38.18 -16.10
C VAL A 25 4.64 -38.45 -14.61
N VAL A 26 4.05 -39.60 -14.24
CA VAL A 26 3.96 -40.01 -12.83
C VAL A 26 5.35 -40.11 -12.19
N ILE A 27 6.35 -40.67 -12.87
CA ILE A 27 7.74 -40.74 -12.38
C ILE A 27 8.34 -39.34 -12.23
N ALA A 28 8.09 -38.42 -13.18
CA ALA A 28 8.55 -37.04 -13.11
C ALA A 28 7.96 -36.25 -11.93
N LEU A 29 6.76 -36.62 -11.46
CA LEU A 29 6.12 -36.01 -10.28
C LEU A 29 6.60 -36.59 -8.94
N ILE A 30 7.36 -37.69 -8.92
CA ILE A 30 7.85 -38.30 -7.67
C ILE A 30 8.73 -37.34 -6.85
N PRO A 31 9.69 -36.58 -7.41
CA PRO A 31 10.47 -35.62 -6.64
C PRO A 31 9.60 -34.57 -5.94
N ALA A 32 8.62 -33.99 -6.65
CA ALA A 32 7.69 -33.00 -6.09
C ALA A 32 6.81 -33.61 -4.99
N LEU A 33 6.32 -34.84 -5.18
CA LEU A 33 5.57 -35.57 -4.15
C LEU A 33 6.43 -35.86 -2.91
N ILE A 34 7.71 -36.20 -3.08
CA ILE A 34 8.64 -36.40 -1.96
C ILE A 34 8.88 -35.08 -1.20
N ALA A 35 9.10 -33.98 -1.92
CA ALA A 35 9.25 -32.65 -1.30
C ALA A 35 8.00 -32.24 -0.51
N GLY A 36 6.81 -32.28 -1.12
CA GLY A 36 5.55 -31.97 -0.45
C GLY A 36 5.26 -32.89 0.76
N THR A 37 5.65 -34.17 0.69
CA THR A 37 5.53 -35.10 1.83
C THR A 37 6.55 -34.81 2.94
N TYR A 38 7.72 -34.26 2.60
CA TYR A 38 8.74 -33.87 3.57
C TYR A 38 8.33 -32.60 4.33
N PHE A 39 7.85 -31.58 3.61
CA PHE A 39 7.45 -30.28 4.19
C PHE A 39 6.10 -30.30 4.92
N PHE A 40 5.09 -31.00 4.37
CA PHE A 40 3.74 -31.07 4.95
C PHE A 40 3.41 -32.44 5.59
N GLY A 41 4.39 -33.32 5.72
CA GLY A 41 4.26 -34.61 6.38
C GLY A 41 3.40 -35.65 5.65
N LEU A 42 3.12 -36.76 6.36
CA LEU A 42 2.46 -37.94 5.79
C LEU A 42 0.99 -37.72 5.39
N TYR A 43 0.33 -36.68 5.90
CA TYR A 43 -1.06 -36.39 5.53
C TYR A 43 -1.16 -35.88 4.09
N ALA A 44 -0.23 -35.03 3.63
CA ALA A 44 -0.15 -34.61 2.23
C ALA A 44 -0.02 -35.80 1.26
N LEU A 45 0.84 -36.79 1.59
CA LEU A 45 0.94 -38.03 0.81
C LEU A 45 -0.39 -38.81 0.78
N TYR A 46 -1.10 -38.87 1.91
CA TYR A 46 -2.42 -39.50 1.97
C TYR A 46 -3.44 -38.78 1.07
N LEU A 47 -3.47 -37.45 1.05
CA LEU A 47 -4.37 -36.65 0.21
C LEU A 47 -4.13 -36.91 -1.29
N VAL A 48 -2.87 -36.87 -1.74
CA VAL A 48 -2.50 -37.13 -3.14
C VAL A 48 -2.89 -38.56 -3.55
N LEU A 49 -2.58 -39.55 -2.70
CA LEU A 49 -2.95 -40.94 -2.97
C LEU A 49 -4.47 -41.18 -2.92
N ALA A 50 -5.22 -40.49 -2.05
CA ALA A 50 -6.67 -40.56 -1.99
C ALA A 50 -7.30 -40.01 -3.28
N SER A 51 -6.79 -38.90 -3.83
CA SER A 51 -7.25 -38.37 -5.12
C SER A 51 -6.91 -39.32 -6.28
N ALA A 52 -5.66 -39.80 -6.35
CA ALA A 52 -5.21 -40.71 -7.41
C ALA A 52 -5.97 -42.06 -7.42
N LEU A 53 -6.20 -42.66 -6.25
CA LEU A 53 -6.92 -43.93 -6.13
C LEU A 53 -8.44 -43.78 -6.35
N SER A 54 -9.03 -42.66 -5.92
CA SER A 54 -10.45 -42.40 -6.17
C SER A 54 -10.71 -42.13 -7.66
N ALA A 55 -9.85 -41.37 -8.33
CA ALA A 55 -9.91 -41.18 -9.79
C ALA A 55 -9.90 -42.53 -10.55
N VAL A 56 -8.97 -43.43 -10.23
CA VAL A 56 -8.92 -44.79 -10.81
C VAL A 56 -10.16 -45.63 -10.48
N LEU A 57 -10.78 -45.42 -9.31
CA LEU A 57 -12.02 -46.09 -8.94
C LEU A 57 -13.22 -45.58 -9.77
N PHE A 58 -13.31 -44.28 -10.00
CA PHE A 58 -14.38 -43.65 -10.77
C PHE A 58 -14.23 -43.82 -12.30
N GLU A 59 -13.05 -44.18 -12.81
CA GLU A 59 -12.84 -44.50 -14.23
C GLU A 59 -13.42 -45.88 -14.63
N LYS A 60 -13.39 -46.86 -13.72
CA LYS A 60 -13.74 -48.26 -14.01
C LYS A 60 -15.13 -48.50 -14.64
N PRO A 61 -16.20 -47.74 -14.34
CA PRO A 61 -17.48 -47.89 -15.03
C PRO A 61 -17.43 -47.53 -16.53
N PHE A 62 -16.52 -46.65 -16.94
CA PHE A 62 -16.42 -46.13 -18.31
C PHE A 62 -15.42 -46.92 -19.17
N VAL A 63 -14.37 -47.47 -18.57
CA VAL A 63 -13.28 -48.16 -19.28
C VAL A 63 -13.47 -49.68 -19.24
N LYS A 64 -13.47 -50.33 -20.42
CA LYS A 64 -13.66 -51.79 -20.59
C LYS A 64 -12.40 -52.64 -20.33
N SER A 65 -11.28 -52.01 -19.95
CA SER A 65 -10.03 -52.70 -19.65
C SER A 65 -10.17 -53.58 -18.40
N LYS A 66 -9.35 -54.63 -18.33
CA LYS A 66 -9.22 -55.47 -17.12
C LYS A 66 -8.02 -55.07 -16.25
N ALA A 67 -7.20 -54.11 -16.70
CA ALA A 67 -6.07 -53.61 -15.94
C ALA A 67 -6.55 -52.75 -14.76
N THR A 68 -5.91 -52.87 -13.59
CA THR A 68 -6.33 -52.18 -12.35
C THR A 68 -6.28 -50.66 -12.47
N PHE A 69 -5.33 -50.13 -13.27
CA PHE A 69 -5.02 -48.71 -13.46
C PHE A 69 -5.36 -48.20 -14.88
N GLY A 70 -6.15 -48.96 -15.67
CA GLY A 70 -6.55 -48.54 -17.00
C GLY A 70 -5.36 -48.37 -17.96
N ASP A 71 -5.14 -47.13 -18.38
CA ASP A 71 -4.03 -46.64 -19.22
C ASP A 71 -3.07 -45.70 -18.45
N GLY A 72 -3.23 -45.61 -17.12
CA GLY A 72 -2.45 -44.73 -16.24
C GLY A 72 -2.95 -43.29 -16.14
N SER A 73 -3.81 -42.83 -17.05
CA SER A 73 -4.14 -41.40 -17.15
C SER A 73 -5.08 -40.87 -16.07
N ALA A 74 -6.05 -41.65 -15.59
CA ALA A 74 -6.89 -41.25 -14.44
C ALA A 74 -6.05 -41.18 -13.15
N PHE A 75 -5.06 -42.06 -13.00
CA PHE A 75 -4.12 -42.03 -11.89
C PHE A 75 -3.27 -40.76 -11.94
N LEU A 76 -2.69 -40.43 -13.10
CA LEU A 76 -1.94 -39.19 -13.32
C LEU A 76 -2.80 -37.94 -13.04
N ALA A 77 -4.00 -37.85 -13.59
CA ALA A 77 -4.89 -36.70 -13.39
C ALA A 77 -5.31 -36.53 -11.92
N GLY A 78 -5.50 -37.64 -11.18
CA GLY A 78 -5.74 -37.61 -9.74
C GLY A 78 -4.50 -37.21 -8.93
N ILE A 79 -3.28 -37.60 -9.33
CA ILE A 79 -2.04 -37.07 -8.71
C ILE A 79 -1.92 -35.57 -8.96
N LEU A 80 -2.10 -35.11 -10.20
CA LEU A 80 -2.01 -33.68 -10.54
C LEU A 80 -3.01 -32.85 -9.73
N LEU A 81 -4.26 -33.29 -9.61
CA LEU A 81 -5.21 -32.63 -8.71
C LEU A 81 -4.75 -32.69 -7.26
N GLY A 82 -4.35 -33.86 -6.75
CA GLY A 82 -3.94 -34.02 -5.36
C GLY A 82 -2.77 -33.12 -4.97
N LEU A 83 -1.82 -32.88 -5.88
CA LEU A 83 -0.69 -31.98 -5.70
C LEU A 83 -1.10 -30.49 -5.69
N THR A 84 -2.26 -30.14 -6.27
CA THR A 84 -2.83 -28.78 -6.24
C THR A 84 -3.80 -28.52 -5.07
N LEU A 85 -3.93 -29.46 -4.13
CA LEU A 85 -4.73 -29.23 -2.93
C LEU A 85 -3.86 -28.63 -1.83
N PRO A 86 -4.41 -27.74 -0.99
CA PRO A 86 -3.77 -27.36 0.27
C PRO A 86 -3.51 -28.60 1.15
N PRO A 87 -2.45 -28.60 1.98
CA PRO A 87 -2.08 -29.74 2.81
C PRO A 87 -3.09 -30.05 3.92
N VAL A 88 -3.97 -29.11 4.27
CA VAL A 88 -4.92 -29.20 5.39
C VAL A 88 -6.26 -29.84 5.00
N VAL A 89 -6.56 -29.98 3.71
CA VAL A 89 -7.94 -30.27 3.27
C VAL A 89 -8.52 -31.56 3.87
N PRO A 90 -9.82 -31.59 4.20
CA PRO A 90 -10.48 -32.81 4.66
C PRO A 90 -10.37 -33.96 3.66
N TRP A 91 -10.15 -35.18 4.15
CA TRP A 91 -9.99 -36.42 3.38
C TRP A 91 -11.04 -36.69 2.27
N TRP A 92 -12.23 -36.10 2.36
CA TRP A 92 -13.30 -36.24 1.38
C TRP A 92 -13.16 -35.31 0.17
N ILE A 93 -12.47 -34.16 0.30
CA ILE A 93 -12.20 -33.21 -0.80
C ILE A 93 -11.38 -33.88 -1.92
N PRO A 94 -10.25 -34.57 -1.67
CA PRO A 94 -9.51 -35.30 -2.71
C PRO A 94 -10.33 -36.37 -3.43
N ILE A 95 -11.26 -37.03 -2.72
CA ILE A 95 -12.12 -38.09 -3.25
C ILE A 95 -13.21 -37.51 -4.16
N LEU A 96 -13.86 -36.43 -3.73
CA LEU A 96 -14.81 -35.67 -4.56
C LEU A 96 -14.08 -35.10 -5.80
N GLY A 97 -12.88 -34.57 -5.60
CA GLY A 97 -11.99 -34.11 -6.65
C GLY A 97 -11.67 -35.21 -7.68
N GLY A 98 -11.30 -36.41 -7.23
CA GLY A 98 -11.07 -37.56 -8.11
C GLY A 98 -12.30 -37.97 -8.93
N PHE A 99 -13.51 -37.86 -8.36
CA PHE A 99 -14.77 -38.00 -9.11
C PHE A 99 -14.93 -36.91 -10.17
N LEU A 100 -14.76 -35.63 -9.79
CA LEU A 100 -14.91 -34.50 -10.71
C LEU A 100 -13.90 -34.57 -11.87
N THR A 101 -12.62 -34.86 -11.58
CA THR A 101 -11.55 -35.02 -12.59
C THR A 101 -11.93 -36.04 -13.65
N VAL A 102 -12.40 -37.21 -13.22
CA VAL A 102 -12.60 -38.35 -14.13
C VAL A 102 -13.96 -38.33 -14.79
N VAL A 103 -15.03 -38.04 -14.04
CA VAL A 103 -16.41 -38.07 -14.57
C VAL A 103 -16.74 -36.81 -15.34
N VAL A 104 -16.42 -35.63 -14.79
CA VAL A 104 -16.74 -34.33 -15.41
C VAL A 104 -15.61 -33.85 -16.32
N GLY A 105 -14.38 -33.79 -15.82
CA GLY A 105 -13.22 -33.28 -16.57
C GLY A 105 -12.80 -34.15 -17.77
N LYS A 106 -13.02 -35.47 -17.69
CA LYS A 106 -12.57 -36.45 -18.71
C LYS A 106 -13.71 -37.16 -19.45
N HIS A 107 -14.56 -37.93 -18.75
CA HIS A 107 -15.51 -38.81 -19.42
C HIS A 107 -16.74 -38.13 -20.01
N LEU A 108 -17.15 -36.97 -19.49
CA LEU A 108 -18.24 -36.17 -20.07
C LEU A 108 -17.93 -35.75 -21.52
N PHE A 109 -16.66 -35.53 -21.85
CA PHE A 109 -16.18 -35.19 -23.21
C PHE A 109 -15.84 -36.42 -24.07
N GLY A 110 -15.99 -37.65 -23.54
CA GLY A 110 -15.75 -38.90 -24.27
C GLY A 110 -14.49 -39.67 -23.86
N GLY A 111 -13.68 -39.15 -22.92
CA GLY A 111 -12.45 -39.80 -22.44
C GLY A 111 -11.18 -39.28 -23.10
N LEU A 112 -10.09 -40.05 -22.99
CA LEU A 112 -8.77 -39.63 -23.48
C LEU A 112 -8.78 -39.23 -24.96
N GLY A 113 -8.08 -38.13 -25.25
CA GLY A 113 -7.99 -37.55 -26.60
C GLY A 113 -9.19 -36.69 -27.01
N SER A 114 -10.24 -36.60 -26.18
CA SER A 114 -11.44 -35.79 -26.45
C SER A 114 -11.69 -34.68 -25.42
N ASN A 115 -10.83 -34.56 -24.40
CA ASN A 115 -10.96 -33.53 -23.37
C ASN A 115 -10.63 -32.15 -23.97
N ILE A 116 -11.53 -31.16 -23.78
CA ILE A 116 -11.29 -29.77 -24.22
C ILE A 116 -10.39 -29.04 -23.20
N PHE A 117 -10.47 -29.42 -21.93
CA PHE A 117 -9.80 -28.78 -20.81
C PHE A 117 -9.02 -29.80 -19.99
N ASN A 118 -7.94 -29.37 -19.33
CA ASN A 118 -7.16 -30.24 -18.44
C ASN A 118 -8.08 -30.78 -17.32
N PRO A 119 -8.30 -32.10 -17.21
CA PRO A 119 -9.30 -32.67 -16.30
C PRO A 119 -9.06 -32.36 -14.82
N ALA A 120 -7.80 -32.26 -14.40
CA ALA A 120 -7.45 -31.97 -13.02
C ALA A 120 -7.80 -30.51 -12.66
N LEU A 121 -7.52 -29.56 -13.56
CA LEU A 121 -7.86 -28.16 -13.37
C LEU A 121 -9.37 -27.89 -13.42
N VAL A 122 -10.13 -28.63 -14.23
CA VAL A 122 -11.61 -28.57 -14.18
C VAL A 122 -12.13 -28.94 -12.79
N ALA A 123 -11.59 -30.01 -12.19
CA ALA A 123 -11.95 -30.40 -10.82
C ALA A 123 -11.51 -29.36 -9.79
N ARG A 124 -10.28 -28.84 -9.91
CA ARG A 124 -9.77 -27.80 -9.00
C ARG A 124 -10.62 -26.53 -9.06
N ALA A 125 -11.00 -26.05 -10.24
CA ALA A 125 -11.87 -24.89 -10.41
C ALA A 125 -13.25 -25.12 -9.75
N ILE A 126 -13.86 -26.28 -9.93
CA ILE A 126 -15.14 -26.61 -9.29
C ILE A 126 -15.00 -26.66 -7.76
N LEU A 127 -13.92 -27.25 -7.24
CA LEU A 127 -13.66 -27.30 -5.79
C LEU A 127 -13.41 -25.90 -5.21
N LEU A 128 -12.59 -25.07 -5.87
CA LEU A 128 -12.28 -23.70 -5.46
C LEU A 128 -13.55 -22.82 -5.43
N LEU A 129 -14.43 -22.94 -6.43
CA LEU A 129 -15.68 -22.21 -6.49
C LEU A 129 -16.76 -22.74 -5.52
N SER A 130 -16.73 -24.02 -5.17
CA SER A 130 -17.74 -24.64 -4.28
C SER A 130 -17.36 -24.64 -2.81
N TYR A 131 -16.05 -24.63 -2.50
CA TYR A 131 -15.48 -24.75 -1.17
C TYR A 131 -14.27 -23.81 -0.99
N PRO A 132 -14.39 -22.49 -1.28
CA PRO A 132 -13.26 -21.57 -1.30
C PRO A 132 -12.47 -21.59 0.01
N ALA A 133 -13.14 -21.51 1.16
CA ALA A 133 -12.52 -21.52 2.49
C ALA A 133 -11.58 -22.74 2.73
N LEU A 134 -11.92 -23.93 2.22
CA LEU A 134 -11.05 -25.11 2.33
C LEU A 134 -9.93 -25.15 1.28
N MET A 135 -10.07 -24.40 0.20
CA MET A 135 -9.18 -24.43 -0.96
C MET A 135 -8.16 -23.28 -0.97
N ILE A 136 -8.28 -22.33 -0.04
CA ILE A 136 -7.37 -21.20 0.19
C ILE A 136 -6.79 -21.17 1.62
N GLU A 137 -7.03 -22.20 2.42
CA GLU A 137 -6.45 -22.37 3.76
C GLU A 137 -5.03 -22.93 3.64
N TRP A 138 -4.04 -22.08 3.90
CA TRP A 138 -2.62 -22.41 3.78
C TRP A 138 -1.95 -22.51 5.15
N VAL A 139 -0.92 -23.34 5.22
CA VAL A 139 -0.20 -23.68 6.45
C VAL A 139 1.29 -23.63 6.19
N SER A 140 2.04 -23.08 7.14
CA SER A 140 3.50 -23.04 7.08
C SER A 140 4.06 -24.47 7.08
N PRO A 141 4.98 -24.81 6.15
CA PRO A 141 5.67 -26.09 6.18
C PRO A 141 6.47 -26.26 7.48
N VAL A 142 6.66 -27.51 7.89
CA VAL A 142 7.29 -27.92 9.18
C VAL A 142 6.47 -27.57 10.43
N ASP A 143 6.06 -26.31 10.62
CA ASP A 143 5.46 -25.86 11.90
C ASP A 143 3.95 -26.07 11.99
N GLY A 144 3.24 -26.23 10.87
CA GLY A 144 1.82 -26.62 10.87
C GLY A 144 0.84 -25.52 11.30
N VAL A 145 1.32 -24.29 11.48
CA VAL A 145 0.52 -23.10 11.83
C VAL A 145 -0.13 -22.51 10.56
N SER A 146 -1.35 -21.98 10.70
CA SER A 146 -2.03 -21.22 9.63
C SER A 146 -1.17 -20.02 9.22
N ALA A 147 -0.88 -19.89 7.93
CA ALA A 147 -0.04 -18.83 7.40
C ALA A 147 -0.60 -18.37 6.05
N ALA A 148 -0.55 -17.07 5.76
CA ALA A 148 -0.85 -16.58 4.43
C ALA A 148 0.14 -17.17 3.40
N THR A 149 -0.29 -17.33 2.15
CA THR A 149 0.63 -17.80 1.09
C THR A 149 1.74 -16.79 0.87
N ALA A 150 2.92 -17.24 0.41
CA ALA A 150 3.98 -16.30 0.02
C ALA A 150 3.44 -15.20 -0.92
N LEU A 151 2.66 -15.61 -1.92
CA LEU A 151 2.03 -14.71 -2.90
C LEU A 151 0.99 -13.73 -2.33
N GLN A 152 0.52 -13.92 -1.10
CA GLN A 152 -0.35 -12.98 -0.38
C GLN A 152 0.43 -12.08 0.59
N LEU A 153 1.63 -12.51 1.01
CA LEU A 153 2.53 -11.76 1.88
C LEU A 153 3.49 -10.83 1.11
N GLY A 154 3.72 -11.10 -0.18
CA GLY A 154 4.56 -10.26 -1.04
C GLY A 154 6.03 -10.69 -1.08
N SER A 155 6.84 -9.94 -1.82
CA SER A 155 8.27 -10.22 -2.05
C SER A 155 9.10 -10.15 -0.77
N ASP A 156 8.72 -9.27 0.15
CA ASP A 156 9.61 -8.81 1.21
C ASP A 156 9.60 -9.75 2.42
N SER A 157 8.59 -10.62 2.51
CA SER A 157 8.45 -11.61 3.59
C SER A 157 9.21 -12.93 3.38
N PHE A 158 9.81 -13.19 2.21
CA PHE A 158 10.47 -14.48 1.92
C PHE A 158 11.76 -14.34 1.13
N SER A 159 12.80 -15.07 1.55
CA SER A 159 14.01 -15.17 0.75
C SER A 159 13.76 -15.96 -0.54
N TYR A 160 14.31 -15.52 -1.68
CA TYR A 160 14.34 -16.31 -2.92
C TYR A 160 14.89 -17.74 -2.70
N THR A 161 15.77 -17.91 -1.72
CA THR A 161 16.31 -19.23 -1.34
C THR A 161 15.22 -20.17 -0.80
N GLU A 162 14.26 -19.65 -0.05
CA GLU A 162 13.16 -20.40 0.56
C GLU A 162 12.12 -20.80 -0.48
N LEU A 163 11.81 -19.90 -1.42
CA LEU A 163 11.00 -20.18 -2.61
C LEU A 163 11.61 -21.28 -3.48
N ILE A 164 12.93 -21.27 -3.68
CA ILE A 164 13.63 -22.25 -4.53
C ILE A 164 13.75 -23.63 -3.85
N ILE A 165 14.07 -23.66 -2.55
CA ILE A 165 14.19 -24.89 -1.77
C ILE A 165 12.81 -25.49 -1.48
N GLY A 166 11.86 -24.64 -1.07
CA GLY A 166 10.45 -24.95 -0.90
C GLY A 166 9.89 -24.83 0.51
N ASN A 167 10.50 -24.02 1.37
CA ASN A 167 10.03 -23.77 2.74
C ASN A 167 9.00 -22.62 2.78
N VAL A 168 7.97 -22.70 1.93
CA VAL A 168 6.93 -21.67 1.80
C VAL A 168 5.52 -22.27 1.90
N PRO A 169 4.54 -21.55 2.50
CA PRO A 169 3.14 -21.96 2.53
C PRO A 169 2.52 -21.95 1.12
N GLY A 170 1.80 -23.02 0.76
CA GLY A 170 1.18 -23.20 -0.56
C GLY A 170 0.67 -24.62 -0.82
N SER A 171 0.36 -24.95 -2.08
CA SER A 171 -0.13 -26.29 -2.44
C SER A 171 0.97 -27.36 -2.37
N ILE A 172 0.59 -28.62 -2.11
CA ILE A 172 1.52 -29.74 -1.84
C ILE A 172 2.62 -29.89 -2.92
N GLY A 173 2.28 -29.76 -4.20
CA GLY A 173 3.19 -29.90 -5.33
C GLY A 173 4.00 -28.67 -5.69
N GLU A 174 3.74 -27.53 -5.04
CA GLU A 174 4.34 -26.24 -5.41
C GLU A 174 5.59 -25.93 -4.59
N THR A 175 5.72 -26.57 -3.42
CA THR A 175 6.84 -26.46 -2.47
C THR A 175 8.19 -26.26 -3.15
N SER A 176 8.81 -27.32 -3.69
CA SER A 176 10.20 -27.26 -4.15
C SER A 176 10.33 -27.05 -5.66
N VAL A 177 10.73 -25.85 -6.07
CA VAL A 177 11.09 -25.52 -7.46
C VAL A 177 12.19 -26.45 -7.99
N ILE A 178 13.19 -26.77 -7.17
CA ILE A 178 14.26 -27.71 -7.56
C ILE A 178 13.68 -29.09 -7.90
N ALA A 179 12.76 -29.61 -7.08
CA ALA A 179 12.12 -30.90 -7.33
C ALA A 179 11.28 -30.90 -8.62
N LEU A 180 10.56 -29.80 -8.87
CA LEU A 180 9.78 -29.58 -10.10
C LEU A 180 10.68 -29.55 -11.35
N LEU A 181 11.80 -28.84 -11.30
CA LEU A 181 12.76 -28.73 -12.40
C LEU A 181 13.47 -30.06 -12.69
N ILE A 182 13.78 -30.88 -11.68
CA ILE A 182 14.37 -32.22 -11.87
C ILE A 182 13.42 -33.12 -12.67
N GLY A 183 12.13 -33.14 -12.33
CA GLY A 183 11.12 -33.90 -13.08
C GLY A 183 10.87 -33.33 -14.49
N GLY A 184 10.86 -32.00 -14.64
CA GLY A 184 10.73 -31.34 -15.95
C GLY A 184 11.89 -31.65 -16.88
N ALA A 185 13.12 -31.63 -16.35
CA ALA A 185 14.32 -32.04 -17.08
C ALA A 185 14.25 -33.50 -17.52
N TYR A 186 13.74 -34.41 -16.68
CA TYR A 186 13.52 -35.81 -17.07
C TYR A 186 12.52 -35.95 -18.23
N LEU A 187 11.41 -35.19 -18.24
CA LEU A 187 10.43 -35.21 -19.32
C LEU A 187 10.97 -34.60 -20.62
N TYR A 188 11.78 -33.55 -20.53
CA TYR A 188 12.45 -32.97 -21.70
C TYR A 188 13.49 -33.93 -22.30
N LEU A 189 14.32 -34.58 -21.47
CA LEU A 189 15.28 -35.61 -21.89
C LEU A 189 14.62 -36.86 -22.50
N LYS A 190 13.30 -36.99 -22.36
CA LYS A 190 12.47 -38.03 -22.96
C LYS A 190 11.74 -37.60 -24.23
N ASP A 191 11.89 -36.34 -24.67
CA ASP A 191 11.13 -35.73 -25.77
C ASP A 191 9.59 -35.80 -25.57
N TYR A 192 9.12 -35.83 -24.31
CA TYR A 192 7.69 -35.88 -23.98
C TYR A 192 7.04 -34.51 -23.79
N ILE A 193 7.83 -33.47 -23.49
CA ILE A 193 7.36 -32.08 -23.40
C ILE A 193 8.18 -31.17 -24.33
N ASP A 194 7.52 -30.16 -24.91
CA ASP A 194 8.14 -29.16 -25.76
C ASP A 194 8.39 -27.89 -24.94
N LEU A 195 9.67 -27.56 -24.69
CA LEU A 195 10.08 -26.42 -23.86
C LEU A 195 9.54 -25.06 -24.33
N ARG A 196 9.02 -24.96 -25.57
CA ARG A 196 8.29 -23.77 -26.03
C ARG A 196 7.20 -23.36 -25.04
N ILE A 197 6.38 -24.30 -24.56
CA ILE A 197 5.23 -23.97 -23.69
C ILE A 197 5.73 -23.49 -22.32
N PRO A 198 6.53 -24.26 -21.53
CA PRO A 198 6.95 -23.80 -20.21
C PRO A 198 7.75 -22.49 -20.24
N LEU A 199 8.69 -22.33 -21.18
CA LEU A 199 9.53 -21.14 -21.25
C LEU A 199 8.73 -19.90 -21.66
N SER A 200 7.78 -20.03 -22.59
CA SER A 200 6.91 -18.90 -22.95
C SER A 200 5.87 -18.60 -21.87
N PHE A 201 5.43 -19.59 -21.09
CA PHE A 201 4.56 -19.37 -19.92
C PHE A 201 5.28 -18.57 -18.83
N VAL A 202 6.52 -18.96 -18.49
CA VAL A 202 7.35 -18.20 -17.54
C VAL A 202 7.66 -16.80 -18.07
N ALA A 203 8.02 -16.65 -19.35
CA ALA A 203 8.29 -15.33 -19.94
C ALA A 203 7.04 -14.42 -19.98
N GLY A 204 5.86 -14.99 -20.24
CA GLY A 204 4.60 -14.25 -20.24
C GLY A 204 4.20 -13.77 -18.85
N ALA A 205 4.47 -14.58 -17.83
CA ALA A 205 4.26 -14.21 -16.44
C ALA A 205 5.25 -13.13 -15.96
N ALA A 206 6.56 -13.32 -16.19
CA ALA A 206 7.58 -12.33 -15.85
C ALA A 206 7.33 -10.98 -16.54
N GLY A 207 6.99 -10.99 -17.83
CA GLY A 207 6.66 -9.77 -18.57
C GLY A 207 5.38 -9.08 -18.09
N ALA A 208 4.39 -9.84 -17.59
CA ALA A 208 3.19 -9.27 -16.98
C ALA A 208 3.47 -8.70 -15.59
N ALA A 209 4.29 -9.36 -14.77
CA ALA A 209 4.72 -8.84 -13.47
C ALA A 209 5.46 -7.50 -13.63
N MET A 210 6.44 -7.43 -14.53
CA MET A 210 7.12 -6.17 -14.89
C MET A 210 6.15 -5.08 -15.37
N LEU A 211 5.12 -5.44 -16.14
CA LEU A 211 4.11 -4.48 -16.64
C LEU A 211 3.25 -3.90 -15.52
N PHE A 212 3.03 -4.64 -14.43
CA PHE A 212 2.22 -4.23 -13.28
C PHE A 212 3.06 -3.83 -12.05
N GLY A 213 4.36 -3.53 -12.22
CA GLY A 213 5.24 -3.11 -11.14
C GLY A 213 5.59 -4.19 -10.10
N GLN A 214 5.24 -5.45 -10.33
CA GLN A 214 5.52 -6.56 -9.41
C GLN A 214 6.89 -7.20 -9.69
N ASP A 215 7.57 -7.71 -8.67
CA ASP A 215 8.83 -8.45 -8.87
C ASP A 215 8.61 -9.68 -9.78
N PRO A 216 9.22 -9.71 -10.99
CA PRO A 216 9.09 -10.83 -11.90
C PRO A 216 9.76 -12.12 -11.41
N VAL A 217 10.77 -12.02 -10.54
CA VAL A 217 11.47 -13.19 -9.97
C VAL A 217 10.53 -13.88 -8.99
N PHE A 218 10.01 -13.13 -8.01
CA PHE A 218 9.00 -13.59 -7.07
C PHE A 218 7.75 -14.12 -7.77
N ALA A 219 7.19 -13.40 -8.74
CA ALA A 219 5.97 -13.81 -9.45
C ALA A 219 6.10 -15.15 -10.19
N VAL A 220 7.30 -15.48 -10.68
CA VAL A 220 7.63 -16.74 -11.37
C VAL A 220 7.88 -17.90 -10.39
N PHE A 221 8.56 -17.65 -9.28
CA PHE A 221 8.89 -18.69 -8.30
C PHE A 221 7.75 -18.95 -7.27
N SER A 222 6.78 -18.05 -7.14
CA SER A 222 5.64 -18.17 -6.22
C SER A 222 4.36 -18.77 -6.83
N GLY A 223 3.52 -19.33 -5.95
CA GLY A 223 2.13 -19.72 -6.23
C GLY A 223 1.96 -20.68 -7.41
N GLY A 224 2.78 -21.73 -7.48
CA GLY A 224 2.59 -22.87 -8.38
C GLY A 224 2.93 -22.69 -9.85
N LEU A 225 3.47 -21.53 -10.26
CA LEU A 225 3.60 -21.19 -11.68
C LEU A 225 4.48 -22.17 -12.46
N ILE A 226 5.63 -22.57 -11.91
CA ILE A 226 6.55 -23.54 -12.53
C ILE A 226 5.92 -24.94 -12.59
N PHE A 227 5.19 -25.36 -11.56
CA PHE A 227 4.47 -26.64 -11.55
C PHE A 227 3.41 -26.68 -12.67
N ALA A 228 2.61 -25.63 -12.77
CA ALA A 228 1.58 -25.53 -13.79
C ALA A 228 2.17 -25.45 -15.22
N ALA A 229 3.22 -24.66 -15.41
CA ALA A 229 3.91 -24.50 -16.70
C ALA A 229 4.51 -25.82 -17.22
N ILE A 230 5.08 -26.66 -16.35
CA ILE A 230 5.77 -27.91 -16.72
C ILE A 230 4.85 -29.14 -16.75
N TYR A 231 3.80 -29.19 -15.94
CA TYR A 231 2.99 -30.41 -15.75
C TYR A 231 1.51 -30.27 -16.14
N MET A 232 1.00 -29.05 -16.36
CA MET A 232 -0.42 -28.83 -16.69
C MET A 232 -0.63 -28.11 -18.02
N ALA A 233 0.17 -27.08 -18.31
CA ALA A 233 0.11 -26.34 -19.56
C ALA A 233 0.58 -27.18 -20.76
N THR A 234 1.46 -28.16 -20.54
CA THR A 234 1.99 -29.12 -21.52
C THR A 234 1.17 -30.42 -21.62
N ASP A 235 -0.10 -30.43 -21.17
CA ASP A 235 -0.96 -31.62 -21.35
C ASP A 235 -1.11 -31.96 -22.84
N MET A 236 -0.85 -33.22 -23.17
CA MET A 236 -0.75 -33.73 -24.55
C MET A 236 -2.08 -33.69 -25.32
N VAL A 237 -3.21 -33.52 -24.63
CA VAL A 237 -4.55 -33.49 -25.23
C VAL A 237 -5.04 -32.07 -25.49
N THR A 238 -4.67 -31.11 -24.64
CA THR A 238 -5.30 -29.77 -24.62
C THR A 238 -4.37 -28.65 -25.11
N SER A 239 -3.06 -28.88 -25.11
CA SER A 239 -2.07 -27.95 -25.64
C SER A 239 -2.00 -27.97 -27.18
N PRO A 240 -1.66 -26.85 -27.84
CA PRO A 240 -1.62 -26.76 -29.29
C PRO A 240 -0.41 -27.48 -29.90
N VAL A 241 -0.57 -27.92 -31.16
CA VAL A 241 0.46 -28.68 -31.90
C VAL A 241 1.44 -27.75 -32.62
N ALA A 242 0.96 -26.64 -33.19
CA ALA A 242 1.74 -25.76 -34.05
C ALA A 242 2.82 -24.98 -33.28
N LYS A 243 4.01 -24.85 -33.89
CA LYS A 243 5.22 -24.31 -33.23
C LYS A 243 5.06 -22.88 -32.70
N TRP A 244 4.30 -22.04 -33.39
CA TRP A 244 4.03 -20.66 -32.97
C TRP A 244 2.81 -20.58 -32.04
N ALA A 245 1.78 -21.40 -32.28
CA ALA A 245 0.65 -21.54 -31.36
C ALA A 245 1.12 -21.87 -29.94
N LYS A 246 2.08 -22.79 -29.78
CA LYS A 246 2.72 -23.13 -28.49
C LYS A 246 3.35 -21.94 -27.75
N ILE A 247 3.97 -21.01 -28.47
CA ILE A 247 4.64 -19.84 -27.88
C ILE A 247 3.59 -18.80 -27.44
N VAL A 248 2.60 -18.53 -28.30
CA VAL A 248 1.50 -17.61 -27.98
C VAL A 248 0.63 -18.17 -26.84
N TYR A 249 0.38 -19.48 -26.83
CA TYR A 249 -0.32 -20.20 -25.77
C TYR A 249 0.38 -20.05 -24.41
N GLY A 250 1.70 -20.25 -24.35
CA GLY A 250 2.44 -20.04 -23.11
C GLY A 250 2.43 -18.56 -22.69
N LEU A 251 2.84 -17.65 -23.57
CA LEU A 251 2.85 -16.19 -23.27
C LEU A 251 1.51 -15.71 -22.72
N ALA A 252 0.40 -16.05 -23.38
CA ALA A 252 -0.94 -15.65 -22.96
C ALA A 252 -1.38 -16.34 -21.67
N GLY A 253 -1.04 -17.62 -21.45
CA GLY A 253 -1.34 -18.31 -20.19
C GLY A 253 -0.58 -17.73 -18.98
N GLY A 254 0.69 -17.36 -19.18
CA GLY A 254 1.51 -16.68 -18.17
C GLY A 254 1.00 -15.27 -17.86
N PHE A 255 0.70 -14.48 -18.90
CA PHE A 255 0.11 -13.15 -18.75
C PHE A 255 -1.24 -13.19 -18.02
N LEU A 256 -2.15 -14.07 -18.46
CA LEU A 256 -3.46 -14.26 -17.83
C LEU A 256 -3.33 -14.71 -16.37
N THR A 257 -2.27 -15.43 -16.02
CA THR A 257 -2.02 -15.83 -14.62
C THR A 257 -1.82 -14.59 -13.75
N ILE A 258 -0.85 -13.72 -14.10
CA ILE A 258 -0.56 -12.52 -13.30
C ILE A 258 -1.72 -11.51 -13.35
N PHE A 259 -2.36 -11.34 -14.51
CA PHE A 259 -3.56 -10.51 -14.64
C PHE A 259 -4.68 -10.93 -13.68
N ILE A 260 -4.96 -12.24 -13.58
CA ILE A 260 -5.96 -12.78 -12.64
C ILE A 260 -5.49 -12.60 -11.19
N ARG A 261 -4.20 -12.76 -10.89
CA ARG A 261 -3.64 -12.50 -9.54
C ARG A 261 -3.81 -11.05 -9.10
N ARG A 262 -3.65 -10.08 -10.01
CA ARG A 262 -3.79 -8.63 -9.70
C ARG A 262 -5.24 -8.17 -9.52
N TYR A 263 -6.15 -8.65 -10.37
CA TYR A 263 -7.51 -8.11 -10.48
C TYR A 263 -8.63 -9.03 -9.98
N THR A 264 -8.32 -10.17 -9.35
CA THR A 264 -9.33 -11.01 -8.67
C THR A 264 -8.80 -11.61 -7.37
N PRO A 265 -9.68 -11.92 -6.39
CA PRO A 265 -9.30 -12.47 -5.07
C PRO A 265 -8.84 -13.94 -5.11
N TYR A 266 -8.26 -14.39 -6.22
CA TYR A 266 -7.78 -15.76 -6.41
C TYR A 266 -6.25 -15.77 -6.44
N PRO A 267 -5.57 -15.94 -5.28
CA PRO A 267 -4.14 -15.64 -5.15
C PRO A 267 -3.25 -16.41 -6.11
N GLU A 268 -3.59 -17.64 -6.52
CA GLU A 268 -2.79 -18.34 -7.54
C GLU A 268 -3.07 -17.90 -9.00
N GLY A 269 -4.32 -17.59 -9.36
CA GLY A 269 -4.79 -17.26 -10.73
C GLY A 269 -4.69 -18.35 -11.82
N ILE A 270 -3.66 -19.21 -11.75
CA ILE A 270 -3.25 -20.21 -12.75
C ILE A 270 -4.39 -21.09 -13.26
N THR A 271 -5.22 -21.59 -12.33
CA THR A 271 -6.26 -22.59 -12.63
C THR A 271 -7.20 -22.08 -13.72
N PHE A 272 -7.63 -20.82 -13.60
CA PHE A 272 -8.52 -20.20 -14.57
C PHE A 272 -7.76 -19.80 -15.85
N ALA A 273 -6.54 -19.26 -15.73
CA ALA A 273 -5.70 -18.91 -16.88
C ALA A 273 -5.46 -20.10 -17.83
N ILE A 274 -5.11 -21.27 -17.28
CA ILE A 274 -4.88 -22.49 -18.08
C ILE A 274 -6.19 -23.03 -18.68
N LEU A 275 -7.33 -22.95 -17.97
CA LEU A 275 -8.62 -23.35 -18.53
C LEU A 275 -9.06 -22.43 -19.69
N ILE A 276 -8.83 -21.13 -19.59
CA ILE A 276 -9.10 -20.16 -20.67
C ILE A 276 -8.25 -20.46 -21.90
N ILE A 277 -6.93 -20.63 -21.74
CA ILE A 277 -6.03 -20.84 -22.88
C ILE A 277 -6.14 -22.25 -23.49
N ASN A 278 -6.55 -23.27 -22.71
CA ASN A 278 -6.99 -24.56 -23.24
C ASN A 278 -8.18 -24.40 -24.21
N GLY A 279 -9.18 -23.58 -23.85
CA GLY A 279 -10.29 -23.25 -24.75
C GLY A 279 -9.86 -22.52 -26.03
N ALA A 280 -8.75 -21.78 -25.97
CA ALA A 280 -8.17 -21.07 -27.10
C ALA A 280 -7.26 -21.94 -28.01
N SER A 281 -6.81 -23.12 -27.55
CA SER A 281 -5.76 -23.90 -28.26
C SER A 281 -6.16 -24.29 -29.68
N TYR A 282 -7.42 -24.70 -29.89
CA TYR A 282 -7.98 -24.99 -31.22
C TYR A 282 -7.93 -23.78 -32.17
N PHE A 283 -8.18 -22.58 -31.67
CA PHE A 283 -8.14 -21.36 -32.48
C PHE A 283 -6.70 -20.94 -32.78
N LEU A 284 -5.80 -21.08 -31.81
CA LEU A 284 -4.36 -20.84 -31.98
C LEU A 284 -3.76 -21.79 -33.03
N ASP A 285 -4.05 -23.10 -32.97
CA ASP A 285 -3.61 -24.04 -34.00
C ASP A 285 -4.15 -23.67 -35.38
N ASN A 286 -5.45 -23.36 -35.50
CA ASN A 286 -6.03 -22.92 -36.78
C ASN A 286 -5.43 -21.63 -37.37
N ALA A 287 -4.84 -20.78 -36.54
CA ALA A 287 -4.20 -19.53 -36.95
C ALA A 287 -2.73 -19.69 -37.33
N PHE A 288 -2.03 -20.64 -36.69
CA PHE A 288 -0.59 -20.88 -36.88
C PHE A 288 -0.24 -22.18 -37.61
N GLU A 289 -1.25 -22.95 -38.07
CA GLU A 289 -1.07 -24.12 -38.93
C GLU A 289 -0.39 -23.74 -40.27
N GLU A 290 0.58 -24.54 -40.71
CA GLU A 290 1.27 -24.32 -41.98
C GLU A 290 0.30 -24.53 -43.16
N PRO A 291 0.24 -23.61 -44.15
CA PRO A 291 -0.71 -23.72 -45.26
C PRO A 291 -0.56 -25.01 -46.06
N HIS A 292 -1.60 -25.82 -46.07
CA HIS A 292 -1.70 -26.95 -47.01
C HIS A 292 -1.70 -26.42 -48.46
N PHE A 293 -1.02 -27.14 -49.35
CA PHE A 293 -0.76 -26.68 -50.73
C PHE A 293 -2.06 -26.40 -51.49
N GLY A 294 -2.35 -25.11 -51.73
CA GLY A 294 -3.53 -24.63 -52.44
C GLY A 294 -4.48 -23.75 -51.61
N GLU A 295 -4.34 -23.67 -50.29
CA GLU A 295 -5.29 -22.97 -49.40
C GLU A 295 -4.91 -21.52 -49.01
N VAL A 296 -3.96 -20.91 -49.71
CA VAL A 296 -3.29 -19.65 -49.29
C VAL A 296 -4.28 -18.50 -49.03
N GLU A 297 -5.35 -18.41 -49.81
CA GLU A 297 -6.39 -17.37 -49.68
C GLU A 297 -7.36 -17.66 -48.52
N TYR A 298 -7.62 -18.94 -48.23
CA TYR A 298 -8.45 -19.38 -47.10
C TYR A 298 -7.74 -19.16 -45.75
N VAL A 299 -6.42 -19.40 -45.70
CA VAL A 299 -5.59 -19.12 -44.51
C VAL A 299 -5.60 -17.63 -44.16
N LYS A 300 -5.42 -16.73 -45.14
CA LYS A 300 -5.50 -15.27 -44.89
C LYS A 300 -6.83 -14.87 -44.23
N LYS A 301 -7.95 -15.46 -44.68
CA LYS A 301 -9.26 -15.18 -44.11
C LYS A 301 -9.42 -15.75 -42.70
N ARG A 302 -8.89 -16.95 -42.41
CA ARG A 302 -8.83 -17.53 -41.05
C ARG A 302 -8.05 -16.63 -40.09
N VAL A 303 -6.82 -16.26 -40.44
CA VAL A 303 -5.95 -15.40 -39.61
C VAL A 303 -6.61 -14.05 -39.32
N ALA A 304 -7.23 -13.42 -40.32
CA ALA A 304 -7.91 -12.13 -40.13
C ALA A 304 -9.11 -12.18 -39.17
N HIS A 305 -9.89 -13.28 -39.16
CA HIS A 305 -10.99 -13.46 -38.18
C HIS A 305 -10.41 -13.73 -36.78
N PHE A 306 -9.34 -14.51 -36.69
CA PHE A 306 -8.71 -14.80 -35.41
C PHE A 306 -8.05 -13.56 -34.78
N SER A 307 -7.34 -12.75 -35.58
CA SER A 307 -6.77 -11.48 -35.10
C SER A 307 -7.86 -10.49 -34.65
N ALA A 308 -9.02 -10.48 -35.29
CA ALA A 308 -10.16 -9.66 -34.85
C ALA A 308 -10.74 -10.15 -33.51
N ILE A 309 -10.82 -11.46 -33.29
CA ILE A 309 -11.26 -12.05 -32.01
C ILE A 309 -10.27 -11.74 -30.90
N ILE A 310 -8.96 -11.90 -31.15
CA ILE A 310 -7.92 -11.51 -30.18
C ILE A 310 -7.98 -10.01 -29.89
N MET A 311 -8.06 -9.16 -30.91
CA MET A 311 -8.12 -7.70 -30.71
C MET A 311 -9.34 -7.30 -29.89
N ALA A 312 -10.51 -7.92 -30.13
CA ALA A 312 -11.70 -7.70 -29.30
C ALA A 312 -11.51 -8.18 -27.85
N ALA A 313 -10.88 -9.34 -27.63
CA ALA A 313 -10.60 -9.84 -26.28
C ALA A 313 -9.59 -8.97 -25.52
N VAL A 314 -8.53 -8.51 -26.18
CA VAL A 314 -7.54 -7.57 -25.63
C VAL A 314 -8.19 -6.21 -25.34
N LEU A 315 -9.06 -5.72 -26.22
CA LEU A 315 -9.76 -4.45 -26.01
C LEU A 315 -10.79 -4.54 -24.87
N ILE A 316 -11.49 -5.68 -24.71
CA ILE A 316 -12.32 -5.95 -23.51
C ILE A 316 -11.47 -5.99 -22.25
N LEU A 317 -10.27 -6.59 -22.31
CA LEU A 317 -9.37 -6.71 -21.16
C LEU A 317 -8.76 -5.35 -20.77
N LEU A 318 -8.37 -4.52 -21.75
CA LEU A 318 -7.93 -3.14 -21.55
C LEU A 318 -9.06 -2.25 -21.01
N VAL A 319 -10.27 -2.36 -21.56
CA VAL A 319 -11.45 -1.66 -21.03
C VAL A 319 -11.76 -2.14 -19.60
N GLY A 320 -11.56 -3.42 -19.31
CA GLY A 320 -11.63 -3.95 -17.94
C GLY A 320 -10.60 -3.33 -17.01
N MET A 321 -9.35 -3.19 -17.43
CA MET A 321 -8.30 -2.49 -16.67
C MET A 321 -8.66 -1.02 -16.41
N THR A 322 -9.25 -0.31 -17.37
CA THR A 322 -9.69 1.09 -17.20
C THR A 322 -11.02 1.26 -16.47
N LEU A 323 -11.70 0.17 -16.09
CA LEU A 323 -12.95 0.16 -15.33
C LEU A 323 -12.78 -0.44 -13.92
N ILE A 324 -11.58 -0.92 -13.61
CA ILE A 324 -11.17 -1.30 -12.27
C ILE A 324 -10.22 -0.19 -11.86
N ASP A 325 -10.77 0.85 -11.23
CA ASP A 325 -9.95 1.88 -10.59
C ASP A 325 -9.03 1.18 -9.58
N ASP A 326 -7.74 1.44 -9.73
CA ASP A 326 -6.67 0.78 -8.96
C ASP A 326 -6.34 1.57 -7.68
N ASP A 327 -7.06 2.66 -7.44
CA ASP A 327 -7.18 3.36 -6.16
C ASP A 327 -8.00 2.46 -5.22
N ASP A 328 -7.33 1.53 -4.54
CA ASP A 328 -7.85 1.03 -3.26
C ASP A 328 -7.78 2.22 -2.29
N PRO A 329 -8.91 2.83 -1.87
CA PRO A 329 -8.88 4.05 -1.06
C PRO A 329 -8.40 3.78 0.37
N TYR A 330 -8.17 2.51 0.70
CA TYR A 330 -7.82 1.99 2.00
C TYR A 330 -6.30 1.68 2.05
N PRO A 331 -5.56 2.15 3.07
CA PRO A 331 -4.11 1.95 3.17
C PRO A 331 -3.76 0.54 3.66
N GLY A 332 -2.51 0.14 3.41
CA GLY A 332 -1.92 -1.06 4.02
C GLY A 332 -2.66 -2.34 3.67
N SER A 333 -3.15 -3.04 4.69
CA SER A 333 -3.94 -4.28 4.55
C SER A 333 -5.45 -4.06 4.70
N LEU A 334 -5.91 -2.83 4.93
CA LEU A 334 -7.33 -2.50 5.02
C LEU A 334 -8.00 -2.74 3.66
N THR A 335 -9.22 -3.29 3.68
CA THR A 335 -10.01 -3.51 2.46
C THR A 335 -11.48 -3.25 2.74
N TYR A 336 -12.28 -3.00 1.70
CA TYR A 336 -13.74 -2.89 1.83
C TYR A 336 -14.37 -4.07 2.60
N ASN A 337 -13.82 -5.28 2.48
CA ASN A 337 -14.33 -6.44 3.21
C ASN A 337 -14.15 -6.32 4.72
N HIS A 338 -13.07 -5.71 5.20
CA HIS A 338 -12.83 -5.47 6.63
C HIS A 338 -13.86 -4.48 7.19
N LEU A 339 -14.10 -3.37 6.49
CA LEU A 339 -15.14 -2.39 6.84
C LEU A 339 -16.54 -3.04 6.83
N LYS A 340 -16.85 -3.85 5.80
CA LYS A 340 -18.14 -4.56 5.68
C LYS A 340 -18.33 -5.67 6.72
N GLU A 341 -17.25 -6.28 7.22
CA GLU A 341 -17.31 -7.26 8.32
C GLU A 341 -17.44 -6.56 9.69
N ALA A 342 -16.97 -5.32 9.81
CA ALA A 342 -17.20 -4.50 10.99
C ALA A 342 -18.65 -3.98 11.04
N VAL A 343 -19.18 -3.44 9.94
CA VAL A 343 -20.56 -2.91 9.84
C VAL A 343 -21.32 -3.55 8.67
N PRO A 344 -21.89 -4.76 8.83
CA PRO A 344 -22.58 -5.46 7.74
C PRO A 344 -23.84 -4.76 7.21
N ALA A 345 -24.42 -3.84 8.00
CA ALA A 345 -25.63 -3.09 7.67
C ALA A 345 -25.37 -1.82 6.84
N ALA A 346 -24.12 -1.32 6.79
CA ALA A 346 -23.79 -0.12 6.03
C ALA A 346 -23.92 -0.38 4.53
N GLU A 347 -24.38 0.60 3.76
CA GLU A 347 -24.43 0.54 2.29
C GLU A 347 -23.16 1.16 1.68
N SER A 348 -22.69 2.29 2.22
CA SER A 348 -21.44 2.97 1.87
C SER A 348 -20.52 3.20 3.07
N PHE A 349 -19.25 3.47 2.78
CA PHE A 349 -18.25 3.96 3.73
C PHE A 349 -17.59 5.20 3.13
N GLU A 350 -17.60 6.31 3.84
CA GLU A 350 -17.02 7.59 3.43
C GLU A 350 -15.84 7.90 4.35
N ILE A 351 -14.71 8.38 3.80
CA ILE A 351 -13.57 8.84 4.60
C ILE A 351 -13.91 10.25 5.11
N ILE A 352 -13.91 10.44 6.43
CA ILE A 352 -14.09 11.76 7.07
C ILE A 352 -12.72 12.43 7.20
N GLU A 353 -11.77 11.74 7.83
CA GLU A 353 -10.43 12.23 8.11
C GLU A 353 -9.39 11.18 7.69
N ARG A 354 -8.25 11.64 7.17
CA ARG A 354 -7.16 10.79 6.68
C ARG A 354 -5.79 11.38 7.05
N ASP A 355 -5.15 10.78 8.04
CA ASP A 355 -3.72 10.89 8.30
C ASP A 355 -3.00 9.64 7.75
N ASP A 356 -1.68 9.68 7.63
CA ASP A 356 -0.88 8.61 7.01
C ASP A 356 -1.00 7.26 7.75
N ASN A 357 -1.30 7.29 9.06
CA ASN A 357 -1.45 6.10 9.90
C ASN A 357 -2.87 5.88 10.44
N ASP A 358 -3.71 6.92 10.47
CA ASP A 358 -5.03 6.90 11.11
C ASP A 358 -6.12 7.40 10.14
N ILE A 359 -7.22 6.67 10.02
CA ILE A 359 -8.33 7.04 9.13
C ILE A 359 -9.67 6.84 9.82
N LEU A 360 -10.51 7.87 9.76
CA LEU A 360 -11.90 7.85 10.21
C LEU A 360 -12.83 7.63 9.01
N PHE A 361 -13.76 6.68 9.14
CA PHE A 361 -14.81 6.44 8.15
C PHE A 361 -16.21 6.54 8.78
N ALA A 362 -17.10 7.27 8.12
CA ALA A 362 -18.54 7.19 8.37
C ALA A 362 -19.11 5.95 7.68
N ALA A 363 -19.78 5.06 8.42
CA ALA A 363 -20.55 3.97 7.86
C ALA A 363 -22.03 4.39 7.74
N ARG A 364 -22.52 4.59 6.51
CA ARG A 364 -23.91 5.04 6.27
C ARG A 364 -24.84 3.90 5.88
N ALA A 365 -26.12 4.01 6.24
CA ALA A 365 -27.20 3.22 5.68
C ALA A 365 -28.35 4.15 5.26
N GLU A 366 -28.79 4.04 4.00
CA GLU A 366 -29.60 5.07 3.32
C GLU A 366 -28.87 6.43 3.37
N GLU A 367 -29.27 7.37 4.25
CA GLU A 367 -28.63 8.68 4.42
C GLU A 367 -28.07 8.90 5.85
N GLU A 368 -28.38 8.00 6.79
CA GLU A 368 -28.03 8.09 8.22
C GLU A 368 -26.66 7.45 8.51
N ILE A 369 -25.79 8.13 9.29
CA ILE A 369 -24.55 7.53 9.82
C ILE A 369 -24.95 6.55 10.92
N ILE A 370 -24.73 5.26 10.68
CA ILE A 370 -25.10 4.22 11.65
C ILE A 370 -23.97 3.90 12.63
N LYS A 371 -22.70 4.05 12.22
CA LYS A 371 -21.48 3.80 13.02
C LYS A 371 -20.29 4.55 12.45
N ASP A 372 -19.32 4.80 13.31
CA ASP A 372 -18.02 5.32 12.94
C ASP A 372 -17.00 4.16 12.96
N LEU A 373 -16.02 4.22 12.06
CA LEU A 373 -14.95 3.23 11.94
C LEU A 373 -13.61 3.94 11.97
N VAL A 374 -12.72 3.52 12.87
CA VAL A 374 -11.39 4.13 13.00
C VAL A 374 -10.33 3.07 12.72
N TYR A 375 -9.61 3.23 11.62
CA TYR A 375 -8.43 2.44 11.28
C TYR A 375 -7.19 3.11 11.85
N ILE A 376 -6.30 2.31 12.46
CA ILE A 376 -5.06 2.79 13.06
C ILE A 376 -3.93 1.81 12.80
N SER A 377 -2.79 2.34 12.34
CA SER A 377 -1.52 1.64 12.22
C SER A 377 -0.54 2.12 13.30
N ARG A 378 0.03 1.20 14.08
CA ARG A 378 1.08 1.53 15.08
C ARG A 378 2.18 0.48 15.09
N ASN A 379 3.43 0.91 15.25
CA ASN A 379 4.58 0.00 15.30
C ASN A 379 4.46 -1.02 16.44
N GLY A 380 4.34 -2.31 16.06
CA GLY A 380 4.49 -3.46 16.94
C GLY A 380 5.97 -3.83 17.13
N PHE A 381 6.21 -5.00 17.71
CA PHE A 381 7.56 -5.45 18.09
C PHE A 381 8.40 -5.88 16.89
N GLU A 382 7.79 -6.47 15.87
CA GLU A 382 8.46 -6.93 14.63
C GLU A 382 7.97 -6.17 13.38
N ALA A 383 6.70 -5.75 13.33
CA ALA A 383 6.12 -4.91 12.27
C ALA A 383 4.93 -4.08 12.80
N PRO A 384 4.33 -3.17 12.00
CA PRO A 384 3.10 -2.48 12.37
C PRO A 384 1.95 -3.45 12.71
N ILE A 385 1.17 -3.06 13.71
CA ILE A 385 -0.13 -3.66 14.06
C ILE A 385 -1.20 -2.73 13.51
N GLU A 386 -2.01 -3.25 12.61
CA GLU A 386 -3.13 -2.55 11.99
C GLU A 386 -4.43 -2.98 12.67
N LEU A 387 -5.16 -2.03 13.26
CA LEU A 387 -6.41 -2.26 13.97
C LEU A 387 -7.55 -1.42 13.39
N LEU A 388 -8.77 -1.95 13.51
CA LEU A 388 -10.03 -1.31 13.13
C LEU A 388 -10.99 -1.35 14.30
N LEU A 389 -11.38 -0.17 14.77
CA LEU A 389 -12.41 0.05 15.78
C LEU A 389 -13.74 0.33 15.07
N SER A 390 -14.83 -0.27 15.54
CA SER A 390 -16.19 0.16 15.18
C SER A 390 -16.85 0.73 16.42
N LEU A 391 -17.27 1.99 16.29
CA LEU A 391 -17.83 2.83 17.32
C LEU A 391 -19.32 3.05 17.02
N GLU A 392 -20.17 3.01 18.05
CA GLU A 392 -21.51 3.60 17.95
C GLU A 392 -21.36 5.14 17.89
N PRO A 393 -22.29 5.88 17.26
CA PRO A 393 -22.23 7.35 17.18
C PRO A 393 -22.11 8.07 18.54
N ALA A 394 -22.50 7.40 19.64
CA ALA A 394 -22.32 7.87 21.01
C ALA A 394 -20.88 7.72 21.56
N GLY A 395 -19.91 7.28 20.76
CA GLY A 395 -18.50 7.13 21.16
C GLY A 395 -18.16 5.86 21.95
N SER A 396 -19.01 4.82 21.91
CA SER A 396 -18.77 3.53 22.60
C SER A 396 -18.31 2.43 21.63
N ILE A 397 -17.33 1.61 22.02
CA ILE A 397 -16.77 0.54 21.16
C ILE A 397 -17.72 -0.68 21.06
N ASP A 398 -18.20 -0.98 19.84
CA ASP A 398 -18.96 -2.20 19.53
C ASP A 398 -18.05 -3.39 19.16
N LYS A 399 -17.07 -3.13 18.27
CA LYS A 399 -16.18 -4.16 17.74
C LYS A 399 -14.75 -3.63 17.62
N ILE A 400 -13.79 -4.50 17.91
CA ILE A 400 -12.36 -4.31 17.58
C ILE A 400 -11.94 -5.48 16.72
N GLN A 401 -11.18 -5.19 15.67
CA GLN A 401 -10.60 -6.16 14.75
C GLN A 401 -9.14 -5.79 14.51
N ILE A 402 -8.23 -6.73 14.73
CA ILE A 402 -6.86 -6.61 14.22
C ILE A 402 -6.88 -7.13 12.79
N ILE A 403 -6.44 -6.30 11.85
CA ILE A 403 -6.46 -6.60 10.41
C ILE A 403 -5.18 -7.34 10.02
N ASN A 404 -4.04 -6.80 10.46
CA ASN A 404 -2.72 -7.32 10.17
C ASN A 404 -1.79 -7.11 11.37
N GLU A 405 -0.97 -8.12 11.64
CA GLU A 405 0.13 -8.04 12.58
C GLU A 405 1.21 -9.03 12.16
N SER A 406 2.48 -8.62 12.21
CA SER A 406 3.61 -9.56 12.25
C SER A 406 4.22 -9.46 13.64
N GLU A 407 3.78 -10.36 14.51
CA GLU A 407 4.12 -10.40 15.93
C GLU A 407 4.58 -11.82 16.30
N SER A 408 5.49 -11.94 17.28
CA SER A 408 6.14 -13.21 17.59
C SER A 408 5.09 -14.33 17.85
N PRO A 409 5.14 -15.48 17.13
CA PRO A 409 4.05 -16.48 17.12
C PRO A 409 3.68 -17.14 18.46
N THR A 410 4.44 -16.88 19.53
CA THR A 410 4.29 -17.51 20.84
C THR A 410 3.41 -16.71 21.79
N LEU A 411 3.67 -15.40 21.92
CA LEU A 411 3.02 -14.51 22.89
C LEU A 411 2.45 -13.26 22.22
N GLY A 412 3.12 -12.70 21.21
CA GLY A 412 2.66 -11.50 20.49
C GLY A 412 1.33 -11.72 19.79
N ALA A 413 1.18 -12.83 19.05
CA ALA A 413 -0.06 -13.21 18.36
C ALA A 413 -1.32 -13.34 19.25
N ARG A 414 -1.17 -13.36 20.58
CA ARG A 414 -2.28 -13.39 21.55
C ARG A 414 -3.06 -12.08 21.64
N ILE A 415 -2.60 -10.99 21.03
CA ILE A 415 -3.41 -9.77 20.89
C ILE A 415 -4.73 -10.00 20.15
N LYS A 416 -4.86 -11.10 19.39
CA LYS A 416 -6.12 -11.56 18.77
C LYS A 416 -7.02 -12.40 19.67
N ASP A 417 -6.58 -12.77 20.88
CA ASP A 417 -7.40 -13.55 21.82
C ASP A 417 -8.65 -12.72 22.20
N GLN A 418 -9.85 -13.29 22.05
CA GLN A 418 -11.09 -12.58 22.41
C GLN A 418 -11.13 -12.16 23.89
N GLU A 419 -10.40 -12.85 24.77
CA GLU A 419 -10.21 -12.46 26.17
C GLU A 419 -9.56 -11.06 26.26
N PHE A 420 -8.45 -10.85 25.55
CA PHE A 420 -7.73 -9.56 25.49
C PHE A 420 -8.46 -8.47 24.71
N LEU A 421 -9.23 -8.81 23.66
CA LEU A 421 -10.01 -7.82 22.91
C LEU A 421 -11.34 -7.45 23.59
N SER A 422 -11.83 -8.25 24.55
CA SER A 422 -13.12 -8.01 25.19
C SER A 422 -13.13 -6.87 26.21
N GLN A 423 -12.02 -6.67 26.93
CA GLN A 423 -11.86 -5.60 27.93
C GLN A 423 -12.05 -4.20 27.36
N PHE A 424 -11.63 -3.96 26.11
CA PHE A 424 -11.76 -2.63 25.50
C PHE A 424 -13.20 -2.22 25.18
N ARG A 425 -14.16 -3.16 25.17
CA ARG A 425 -15.58 -2.86 24.85
C ARG A 425 -16.30 -2.08 25.95
N GLU A 426 -15.72 -1.99 27.14
CA GLU A 426 -16.30 -1.22 28.24
C GLU A 426 -15.90 0.26 28.18
N PHE A 427 -14.88 0.64 27.38
CA PHE A 427 -14.45 2.03 27.23
C PHE A 427 -15.29 2.83 26.22
N THR A 428 -15.45 4.11 26.53
CA THR A 428 -16.03 5.16 25.68
C THR A 428 -15.00 6.25 25.37
N THR A 429 -15.32 7.18 24.46
CA THR A 429 -14.49 8.38 24.20
C THR A 429 -14.14 9.14 25.48
N ALA A 430 -15.08 9.32 26.40
CA ALA A 430 -14.85 9.95 27.71
C ALA A 430 -13.82 9.24 28.62
N GLU A 431 -13.46 7.99 28.30
CA GLU A 431 -12.53 7.16 29.06
C GLU A 431 -11.23 6.87 28.27
N ALA A 432 -10.99 7.55 27.15
CA ALA A 432 -9.83 7.34 26.28
C ALA A 432 -8.49 7.36 27.05
N ASP A 433 -8.36 8.24 28.04
CA ASP A 433 -7.15 8.37 28.87
C ASP A 433 -6.97 7.27 29.91
N GLN A 434 -8.05 6.54 30.23
CA GLN A 434 -8.06 5.46 31.21
C GLN A 434 -7.74 4.10 30.58
N VAL A 435 -7.90 3.96 29.25
CA VAL A 435 -7.61 2.74 28.47
C VAL A 435 -6.25 2.13 28.86
N MET A 436 -5.19 2.94 28.89
CA MET A 436 -3.83 2.50 29.20
C MET A 436 -3.60 2.10 30.66
N ALA A 437 -4.43 2.58 31.59
CA ALA A 437 -4.32 2.33 33.01
C ALA A 437 -5.16 1.12 33.48
N GLU A 438 -6.28 0.86 32.80
CA GLU A 438 -7.26 -0.18 33.19
C GLU A 438 -7.21 -1.45 32.33
N THR A 439 -6.50 -1.45 31.20
CA THR A 439 -6.31 -2.65 30.36
C THR A 439 -5.26 -3.60 30.95
N ASP A 440 -5.61 -4.89 31.10
CA ASP A 440 -4.67 -5.95 31.46
C ASP A 440 -3.72 -6.28 30.29
N MET A 441 -2.41 -6.20 30.55
CA MET A 441 -1.34 -6.47 29.57
C MET A 441 -1.04 -7.96 29.41
N ILE A 442 -0.68 -8.40 28.20
CA ILE A 442 -0.36 -9.82 27.96
C ILE A 442 1.04 -10.13 28.51
N SER A 443 1.10 -11.03 29.48
CA SER A 443 2.37 -11.47 30.10
C SER A 443 3.34 -12.03 29.06
N GLY A 444 4.48 -11.33 28.88
CA GLY A 444 5.52 -11.65 27.91
C GLY A 444 5.25 -11.21 26.47
N ALA A 445 4.19 -10.44 26.22
CA ALA A 445 3.93 -9.68 24.99
C ALA A 445 3.55 -8.23 25.32
N THR A 446 4.19 -7.65 26.34
CA THR A 446 3.85 -6.34 26.90
C THR A 446 3.92 -5.23 25.86
N TYR A 447 4.90 -5.26 24.95
CA TYR A 447 5.05 -4.25 23.90
C TYR A 447 3.85 -4.29 22.94
N SER A 448 3.57 -5.47 22.36
CA SER A 448 2.47 -5.70 21.42
C SER A 448 1.10 -5.37 22.04
N SER A 449 0.85 -5.79 23.28
CA SER A 449 -0.41 -5.46 23.98
C SER A 449 -0.52 -3.97 24.30
N GLN A 450 0.58 -3.32 24.69
CA GLN A 450 0.60 -1.87 24.94
C GLN A 450 0.40 -1.07 23.64
N THR A 451 0.93 -1.54 22.51
CA THR A 451 0.69 -0.94 21.19
C THR A 451 -0.79 -1.00 20.81
N VAL A 452 -1.48 -2.13 21.04
CA VAL A 452 -2.94 -2.20 20.83
C VAL A 452 -3.69 -1.26 21.76
N SER A 453 -3.34 -1.18 23.05
CA SER A 453 -3.97 -0.22 23.98
C SER A 453 -3.78 1.24 23.57
N ARG A 454 -2.58 1.61 23.09
CA ARG A 454 -2.32 2.95 22.53
C ARG A 454 -3.11 3.20 21.26
N GLY A 455 -3.27 2.20 20.40
CA GLY A 455 -4.10 2.28 19.19
C GLY A 455 -5.56 2.53 19.55
N VAL A 456 -6.13 1.79 20.51
CA VAL A 456 -7.50 2.01 21.00
C VAL A 456 -7.66 3.42 21.59
N GLN A 457 -6.72 3.87 22.42
CA GLN A 457 -6.73 5.23 22.97
C GLN A 457 -6.69 6.31 21.87
N ALA A 458 -5.79 6.16 20.88
CA ALA A 458 -5.67 7.10 19.77
C ALA A 458 -6.96 7.16 18.94
N GLY A 459 -7.61 6.02 18.68
CA GLY A 459 -8.83 5.99 17.87
C GLY A 459 -10.06 6.55 18.57
N LEU A 460 -10.12 6.42 19.90
CA LEU A 460 -11.11 7.15 20.70
C LEU A 460 -10.84 8.66 20.69
N ARG A 461 -9.57 9.09 20.75
CA ARG A 461 -9.19 10.51 20.67
C ARG A 461 -9.41 11.14 19.30
N LEU A 462 -9.26 10.38 18.22
CA LEU A 462 -9.53 10.88 16.86
C LEU A 462 -11.03 11.23 16.71
N LEU A 463 -11.93 10.37 17.22
CA LEU A 463 -13.37 10.69 17.27
C LEU A 463 -13.70 11.83 18.26
N ILE A 464 -12.83 12.14 19.23
CA ILE A 464 -12.99 13.34 20.07
C ILE A 464 -12.59 14.58 19.25
N ALA A 465 -11.44 14.54 18.58
CA ALA A 465 -10.94 15.66 17.78
C ALA A 465 -11.89 16.04 16.64
N GLU A 466 -12.49 15.06 15.95
CA GLU A 466 -13.53 15.32 14.94
C GLU A 466 -14.76 16.02 15.51
N LYS A 467 -15.22 15.62 16.71
CA LYS A 467 -16.38 16.25 17.37
C LYS A 467 -16.07 17.59 18.03
N GLU A 468 -14.84 17.81 18.48
CA GLU A 468 -14.35 19.08 19.00
C GLU A 468 -14.03 20.09 17.88
N ALA A 469 -13.81 19.61 16.65
CA ALA A 469 -13.74 20.43 15.43
C ALA A 469 -15.13 20.78 14.85
N GLY A 470 -16.20 20.15 15.32
CA GLY A 470 -17.58 20.50 14.99
C GLY A 470 -18.03 21.84 15.57
N LEU A 471 -19.18 22.33 15.12
CA LEU A 471 -19.76 23.57 15.65
C LEU A 471 -20.20 23.35 17.12
N GLN A 472 -19.92 24.31 17.99
CA GLN A 472 -20.35 24.23 19.39
C GLN A 472 -21.87 24.24 19.49
N ASP A 473 -22.43 23.37 20.33
CA ASP A 473 -23.87 23.28 20.58
C ASP A 473 -24.41 24.58 21.18
N GLY A 474 -25.38 25.20 20.51
CA GLY A 474 -25.85 26.52 20.90
C GLY A 474 -26.80 27.17 19.90
N VAL A 475 -27.04 28.47 20.13
CA VAL A 475 -27.93 29.30 19.31
C VAL A 475 -27.20 30.58 18.96
N TYR A 476 -26.92 30.80 17.68
CA TYR A 476 -25.95 31.79 17.19
C TYR A 476 -26.59 32.75 16.19
N GLN A 477 -26.28 34.05 16.30
CA GLN A 477 -27.00 35.11 15.58
C GLN A 477 -26.13 35.80 14.53
N GLY A 478 -26.52 35.69 13.27
CA GLY A 478 -25.84 36.29 12.12
C GLY A 478 -26.49 37.59 11.64
N GLN A 479 -25.68 38.56 11.18
CA GLN A 479 -26.18 39.80 10.55
C GLN A 479 -25.34 40.25 9.34
N ALA A 480 -26.01 40.56 8.23
CA ALA A 480 -25.41 41.10 7.00
C ALA A 480 -26.27 42.20 6.36
N GLU A 481 -25.68 43.01 5.48
CA GLU A 481 -26.36 44.12 4.78
C GLU A 481 -26.98 43.65 3.46
N GLY A 482 -28.31 43.57 3.40
CA GLY A 482 -29.06 43.19 2.20
C GLY A 482 -29.25 44.32 1.18
N ALA A 483 -29.87 44.00 0.06
CA ALA A 483 -30.19 44.93 -1.03
C ALA A 483 -31.16 46.07 -0.63
N GLN A 484 -32.00 45.87 0.39
CA GLN A 484 -32.90 46.91 0.92
C GLN A 484 -32.74 47.19 2.43
N GLY A 485 -31.97 46.38 3.16
CA GLY A 485 -31.56 46.61 4.54
C GLY A 485 -31.04 45.34 5.23
N ASP A 486 -30.58 45.46 6.47
CA ASP A 486 -29.94 44.32 7.17
C ASP A 486 -30.87 43.13 7.42
N ILE A 487 -30.38 41.95 7.02
CA ILE A 487 -30.90 40.62 7.37
C ILE A 487 -30.26 40.19 8.69
N VAL A 488 -31.07 39.65 9.60
CA VAL A 488 -30.64 39.05 10.86
C VAL A 488 -31.33 37.70 11.00
N LEU A 489 -30.54 36.65 11.21
CA LEU A 489 -30.99 35.27 11.37
C LEU A 489 -30.30 34.61 12.57
N GLU A 490 -30.87 33.50 13.02
CA GLU A 490 -30.42 32.70 14.14
C GLU A 490 -30.33 31.24 13.70
N ILE A 491 -29.21 30.57 13.97
CA ILE A 491 -29.04 29.13 13.74
C ILE A 491 -29.03 28.39 15.07
N THR A 492 -29.60 27.18 15.10
CA THR A 492 -29.47 26.25 16.23
C THR A 492 -28.55 25.10 15.84
N VAL A 493 -27.54 24.85 16.68
CA VAL A 493 -26.58 23.75 16.53
C VAL A 493 -26.83 22.71 17.63
N GLU A 494 -26.99 21.44 17.26
CA GLU A 494 -27.12 20.31 18.18
C GLU A 494 -26.24 19.12 17.73
N ASN A 495 -25.31 18.67 18.58
CA ASN A 495 -24.31 17.63 18.33
C ASN A 495 -23.31 17.96 17.19
N GLY A 496 -22.98 19.24 16.98
CA GLY A 496 -22.08 19.68 15.90
C GLY A 496 -22.76 20.08 14.58
N ASP A 497 -24.02 19.70 14.37
CA ASP A 497 -24.79 19.97 13.16
C ASP A 497 -25.77 21.15 13.34
N ILE A 498 -25.98 21.95 12.28
CA ILE A 498 -27.06 22.94 12.20
C ILE A 498 -28.40 22.20 12.00
N VAL A 499 -29.29 22.30 12.98
CA VAL A 499 -30.59 21.60 13.00
C VAL A 499 -31.81 22.48 12.71
N ASP A 500 -31.70 23.80 12.88
CA ASP A 500 -32.79 24.77 12.67
C ASP A 500 -32.26 26.18 12.35
N LEU A 501 -33.08 27.01 11.68
CA LEU A 501 -32.77 28.40 11.36
C LEU A 501 -34.02 29.29 11.45
N GLU A 502 -33.97 30.40 12.21
CA GLU A 502 -35.04 31.41 12.29
C GLU A 502 -34.57 32.78 11.77
N ILE A 503 -35.29 33.34 10.78
CA ILE A 503 -35.04 34.71 10.30
C ILE A 503 -35.73 35.72 11.23
N LEU A 504 -34.95 36.34 12.11
CA LEU A 504 -35.43 37.26 13.15
C LEU A 504 -35.80 38.66 12.62
N LYS A 505 -35.11 39.14 11.58
CA LYS A 505 -35.38 40.45 10.95
C LYS A 505 -34.95 40.45 9.49
N GLU A 506 -35.85 40.86 8.61
CA GLU A 506 -35.57 41.12 7.20
C GLU A 506 -36.03 42.53 6.80
N GLN A 507 -35.35 43.12 5.82
CA GLN A 507 -35.78 44.32 5.11
C GLN A 507 -35.51 44.14 3.62
N GLU A 508 -36.13 43.13 3.02
CA GLU A 508 -35.84 42.68 1.66
C GLU A 508 -37.04 42.78 0.70
N THR A 509 -36.82 42.42 -0.56
CA THR A 509 -37.87 42.50 -1.60
C THR A 509 -38.91 41.39 -1.43
N GLU A 510 -40.07 41.71 -0.86
CA GLU A 510 -41.23 40.84 -0.51
C GLU A 510 -41.67 39.78 -1.55
N HIS A 511 -41.26 39.85 -2.83
CA HIS A 511 -41.62 38.87 -3.87
C HIS A 511 -40.42 38.11 -4.46
N LEU A 512 -39.22 38.31 -3.91
CA LEU A 512 -37.98 37.62 -4.30
C LEU A 512 -37.28 36.96 -3.10
N ALA A 513 -37.50 37.46 -1.89
CA ALA A 513 -36.86 36.99 -0.67
C ALA A 513 -37.46 35.65 -0.16
N GLU A 514 -38.77 35.58 0.10
CA GLU A 514 -39.43 34.35 0.62
C GLU A 514 -39.05 33.07 -0.15
N PRO A 515 -39.08 33.01 -1.50
CA PRO A 515 -38.74 31.78 -2.22
C PRO A 515 -37.24 31.46 -2.21
N ALA A 516 -36.39 32.48 -2.07
CA ALA A 516 -34.95 32.28 -2.01
C ALA A 516 -34.53 31.72 -0.65
N TYR A 517 -35.12 32.18 0.45
CA TYR A 517 -34.84 31.65 1.78
C TYR A 517 -35.28 30.20 1.93
N GLU A 518 -36.49 29.82 1.46
CA GLU A 518 -36.94 28.40 1.49
C GLU A 518 -35.96 27.47 0.76
N GLU A 519 -35.33 27.93 -0.34
CA GLU A 519 -34.40 27.13 -1.14
C GLU A 519 -32.96 27.15 -0.59
N LEU A 520 -32.53 28.24 0.07
CA LEU A 520 -31.22 28.37 0.72
C LEU A 520 -31.17 27.67 2.08
N GLU A 521 -32.22 27.76 2.89
CA GLU A 521 -32.35 27.03 4.16
C GLU A 521 -32.29 25.52 3.93
N ALA A 522 -32.96 25.04 2.87
CA ALA A 522 -32.91 23.64 2.46
C ALA A 522 -31.56 23.19 1.87
N GLN A 523 -30.69 24.12 1.46
CA GLN A 523 -29.29 23.83 1.11
C GLN A 523 -28.42 23.82 2.36
N LEU A 524 -28.53 24.84 3.22
CA LEU A 524 -27.80 24.93 4.49
C LEU A 524 -27.97 23.69 5.36
N LEU A 525 -29.21 23.26 5.61
CA LEU A 525 -29.50 22.07 6.42
C LEU A 525 -29.00 20.74 5.77
N ARG A 526 -28.64 20.76 4.48
CA ARG A 526 -28.09 19.60 3.75
C ARG A 526 -26.57 19.62 3.68
N GLU A 527 -25.99 20.80 3.51
CA GLU A 527 -24.59 21.01 3.15
C GLU A 527 -23.76 21.50 4.33
N GLN A 528 -24.41 21.94 5.42
CA GLN A 528 -23.81 22.32 6.70
C GLN A 528 -22.70 23.40 6.58
N THR A 529 -22.81 24.25 5.56
CA THR A 529 -21.87 25.31 5.20
C THR A 529 -22.59 26.57 4.73
N ALA A 530 -21.93 27.73 4.79
CA ALA A 530 -22.45 28.97 4.21
C ALA A 530 -22.18 29.14 2.71
N ASP A 531 -21.40 28.26 2.08
CA ASP A 531 -21.11 28.27 0.63
C ASP A 531 -22.28 27.66 -0.16
N LEU A 532 -23.34 28.45 -0.36
CA LEU A 532 -24.62 28.02 -0.95
C LEU A 532 -24.80 28.50 -2.40
N ASP A 533 -25.65 27.80 -3.16
CA ASP A 533 -25.92 28.10 -4.57
C ASP A 533 -26.82 29.35 -4.71
N VAL A 534 -26.32 30.38 -5.41
CA VAL A 534 -27.00 31.68 -5.55
C VAL A 534 -28.30 31.57 -6.38
N ILE A 535 -29.41 32.00 -5.79
CA ILE A 535 -30.74 31.89 -6.41
C ILE A 535 -30.92 32.90 -7.56
N SER A 536 -31.29 32.39 -8.73
CA SER A 536 -31.45 33.16 -9.98
C SER A 536 -32.53 34.25 -9.87
N GLY A 537 -32.08 35.50 -9.74
CA GLY A 537 -32.95 36.69 -9.59
C GLY A 537 -33.02 37.24 -8.17
N ALA A 538 -32.38 36.60 -7.20
CA ALA A 538 -32.28 37.03 -5.80
C ALA A 538 -30.81 37.19 -5.34
N THR A 539 -29.86 37.36 -6.27
CA THR A 539 -28.40 37.37 -6.02
C THR A 539 -27.95 38.12 -4.76
N TYR A 540 -28.28 39.40 -4.61
CA TYR A 540 -27.91 40.18 -3.42
C TYR A 540 -28.56 39.69 -2.11
N THR A 541 -29.75 39.08 -2.21
CA THR A 541 -30.45 38.48 -1.06
C THR A 541 -29.81 37.15 -0.67
N SER A 542 -29.35 36.35 -1.65
CA SER A 542 -28.56 35.13 -1.40
C SER A 542 -27.18 35.46 -0.81
N GLU A 543 -26.46 36.43 -1.37
CA GLU A 543 -25.15 36.88 -0.86
C GLU A 543 -25.24 37.34 0.60
N ALA A 544 -26.22 38.19 0.94
CA ALA A 544 -26.42 38.65 2.32
C ALA A 544 -26.94 37.53 3.25
N TYR A 545 -27.69 36.55 2.75
CA TYR A 545 -28.08 35.38 3.54
C TYR A 545 -26.85 34.52 3.89
N MET A 546 -26.00 34.20 2.90
CA MET A 546 -24.76 33.45 3.11
C MET A 546 -23.80 34.18 4.06
N GLU A 547 -23.62 35.50 3.91
CA GLU A 547 -22.78 36.30 4.83
C GLU A 547 -23.33 36.30 6.26
N ALA A 548 -24.66 36.32 6.44
CA ALA A 548 -25.27 36.23 7.77
C ALA A 548 -25.11 34.82 8.36
N VAL A 549 -25.31 33.75 7.57
CA VAL A 549 -25.07 32.37 7.99
C VAL A 549 -23.61 32.16 8.37
N GLN A 550 -22.65 32.61 7.54
CA GLN A 550 -21.22 32.49 7.83
C GLN A 550 -20.90 33.13 9.18
N LYS A 551 -21.36 34.36 9.47
CA LYS A 551 -21.13 35.01 10.77
C LYS A 551 -21.76 34.29 11.96
N ALA A 552 -22.81 33.50 11.75
CA ALA A 552 -23.41 32.68 12.79
C ALA A 552 -22.63 31.38 13.00
N ILE A 553 -22.13 30.78 11.91
CA ILE A 553 -21.20 29.64 11.92
C ILE A 553 -19.88 30.04 12.59
N ASP A 554 -19.31 31.19 12.23
CA ASP A 554 -18.09 31.75 12.81
C ASP A 554 -18.21 31.80 14.34
N GLN A 555 -19.32 32.29 14.89
CA GLN A 555 -19.60 32.35 16.34
C GLN A 555 -19.82 30.97 16.99
N ALA A 556 -20.07 29.93 16.21
CA ALA A 556 -20.21 28.55 16.68
C ALA A 556 -18.89 27.75 16.52
N SER A 557 -17.96 28.21 15.68
CA SER A 557 -16.63 27.60 15.53
C SER A 557 -15.79 27.74 16.80
N PRO A 558 -15.00 26.71 17.18
CA PRO A 558 -14.20 26.73 18.40
C PRO A 558 -13.15 27.84 18.46
N GLU A 559 -12.71 28.38 17.32
CA GLU A 559 -11.77 29.51 17.24
C GLU A 559 -12.40 30.88 17.60
N SER A 560 -13.73 30.96 17.79
CA SER A 560 -14.44 32.21 18.08
C SER A 560 -14.77 32.45 19.56
N SER A 561 -14.36 31.55 20.45
CA SER A 561 -14.44 31.82 21.89
C SER A 561 -13.58 33.05 22.19
N THR A 562 -14.23 34.15 22.57
CA THR A 562 -13.54 35.38 22.97
C THR A 562 -12.59 35.08 24.13
N ASP A 563 -11.29 35.06 23.83
CA ASP A 563 -10.19 34.80 24.76
C ASP A 563 -10.07 36.01 25.72
N GLY A 564 -10.88 35.97 26.78
CA GLY A 564 -11.27 37.18 27.53
C GLY A 564 -11.74 36.91 28.95
N ASP A 565 -11.28 35.83 29.57
CA ASP A 565 -11.43 35.58 31.01
C ASP A 565 -10.11 35.03 31.58
N PHE A 566 -8.98 35.69 31.25
CA PHE A 566 -7.69 35.41 31.86
C PHE A 566 -7.78 35.62 33.39
N GLU A 567 -7.39 34.62 34.18
CA GLU A 567 -7.36 34.77 35.63
C GLU A 567 -6.40 35.90 36.03
N ALA A 568 -6.78 36.69 37.05
CA ALA A 568 -5.96 37.81 37.48
C ALA A 568 -4.69 37.32 38.20
N GLY A 569 -3.54 37.48 37.56
CA GLY A 569 -2.27 36.90 37.98
C GLY A 569 -1.07 37.45 37.21
N THR A 570 0.09 36.94 37.57
CA THR A 570 1.37 37.26 36.92
C THR A 570 1.95 35.94 36.41
N TYR A 571 2.14 35.86 35.10
CA TYR A 571 2.43 34.61 34.38
C TYR A 571 3.77 34.74 33.66
N GLN A 572 4.63 33.72 33.74
CA GLN A 572 5.93 33.74 33.07
C GLN A 572 5.94 32.77 31.91
N GLY A 573 6.27 33.26 30.72
CA GLY A 573 6.36 32.47 29.50
C GLY A 573 7.73 32.57 28.86
N SER A 574 8.09 31.53 28.08
CA SER A 574 9.27 31.57 27.24
C SER A 574 9.02 30.86 25.91
N ALA A 575 9.67 31.34 24.85
CA ALA A 575 9.66 30.70 23.54
C ALA A 575 10.95 31.04 22.77
N GLN A 576 11.17 30.36 21.66
CA GLN A 576 12.33 30.56 20.81
C GLN A 576 12.11 31.75 19.87
N GLY A 577 13.00 32.75 19.92
CA GLY A 577 13.12 33.81 18.92
C GLY A 577 14.19 33.50 17.87
N HIS A 578 14.47 34.46 16.99
CA HIS A 578 15.42 34.32 15.88
C HIS A 578 16.85 34.04 16.34
N SER A 579 17.35 34.79 17.32
CA SER A 579 18.76 34.70 17.76
C SER A 579 18.93 34.03 19.14
N GLY A 580 17.84 33.59 19.78
CA GLY A 580 17.85 32.94 21.10
C GLY A 580 16.47 32.90 21.75
N GLN A 581 16.40 32.35 22.96
CA GLN A 581 15.18 32.29 23.75
C GLN A 581 14.75 33.70 24.22
N ILE A 582 13.45 33.95 24.20
CA ILE A 582 12.78 35.14 24.75
C ILE A 582 12.02 34.67 26.00
N GLU A 583 12.29 35.28 27.14
CA GLU A 583 11.59 35.06 28.41
C GLU A 583 10.88 36.37 28.82
N LEU A 584 9.58 36.29 29.12
CA LEU A 584 8.77 37.45 29.50
C LEU A 584 7.76 37.10 30.59
N GLU A 585 7.30 38.14 31.29
CA GLU A 585 6.29 38.11 32.33
C GLU A 585 5.06 38.90 31.87
N VAL A 586 3.86 38.34 32.03
CA VAL A 586 2.58 38.92 31.60
C VAL A 586 1.74 39.17 32.85
N VAL A 587 1.30 40.41 33.05
CA VAL A 587 0.50 40.82 34.21
C VAL A 587 -0.95 41.06 33.81
N VAL A 588 -1.83 40.19 34.29
CA VAL A 588 -3.28 40.27 34.07
C VAL A 588 -3.95 40.86 35.30
N GLU A 589 -4.63 42.00 35.18
CA GLU A 589 -5.51 42.54 36.22
C GLU A 589 -6.97 42.53 35.75
N ALA A 590 -7.85 41.88 36.52
CA ALA A 590 -9.30 41.87 36.29
C ALA A 590 -9.77 41.39 34.90
N GLY A 591 -9.01 40.47 34.28
CA GLY A 591 -9.29 39.89 32.95
C GLY A 591 -8.57 40.59 31.79
N GLU A 592 -7.88 41.70 32.03
CA GLU A 592 -7.16 42.46 31.00
C GLU A 592 -5.63 42.33 31.19
N ILE A 593 -4.89 42.12 30.09
CA ILE A 593 -3.42 42.17 30.06
C ILE A 593 -2.98 43.62 30.23
N THR A 594 -2.35 43.93 31.36
CA THR A 594 -1.95 45.30 31.73
C THR A 594 -0.50 45.64 31.42
N GLU A 595 0.40 44.66 31.49
CA GLU A 595 1.84 44.83 31.33
C GLU A 595 2.48 43.53 30.82
N ILE A 596 3.50 43.67 29.98
CA ILE A 596 4.36 42.57 29.50
C ILE A 596 5.81 43.03 29.72
N GLU A 597 6.53 42.42 30.67
CA GLU A 597 7.92 42.74 31.00
C GLU A 597 8.86 41.67 30.43
N VAL A 598 9.82 42.07 29.59
CA VAL A 598 10.81 41.13 29.03
C VAL A 598 11.92 40.90 30.06
N LEU A 599 12.02 39.65 30.55
CA LEU A 599 12.95 39.24 31.60
C LEU A 599 14.33 38.89 31.03
N SER A 600 14.36 38.20 29.88
CA SER A 600 15.58 37.95 29.13
C SER A 600 15.30 37.83 27.63
N GLN A 601 16.24 38.31 26.82
CA GLN A 601 16.21 38.16 25.37
C GLN A 601 17.66 38.06 24.87
N ASN A 602 17.87 37.26 23.82
CA ASN A 602 19.13 37.23 23.08
C ASN A 602 18.82 37.43 21.60
N GLU A 603 18.36 38.63 21.25
CA GLU A 603 17.92 38.97 19.89
C GLU A 603 18.87 39.88 19.11
N THR A 604 18.64 39.99 17.80
CA THR A 604 19.40 40.88 16.91
C THR A 604 19.12 42.36 17.26
N GLU A 605 20.16 43.07 17.72
CA GLU A 605 20.14 44.48 18.16
C GLU A 605 19.65 45.44 17.04
N GLY A 606 18.61 46.22 17.34
CA GLY A 606 17.95 47.17 16.43
C GLY A 606 17.02 46.56 15.38
N LEU A 607 16.48 45.36 15.64
CA LEU A 607 15.55 44.63 14.77
C LEU A 607 14.62 43.70 15.56
N GLY A 608 15.19 42.74 16.30
CA GLY A 608 14.41 41.76 17.07
C GLY A 608 13.96 42.31 18.42
N ASP A 609 14.76 43.18 19.03
CA ASP A 609 14.44 43.95 20.24
C ASP A 609 13.32 44.99 19.99
N ASP A 610 13.43 45.78 18.93
CA ASP A 610 12.38 46.73 18.51
C ASP A 610 11.06 45.97 18.20
N ALA A 611 11.14 44.77 17.62
CA ALA A 611 9.97 43.94 17.30
C ALA A 611 9.30 43.34 18.54
N ILE A 612 10.05 42.95 19.58
CA ILE A 612 9.49 42.49 20.86
C ILE A 612 8.70 43.64 21.51
N GLU A 613 9.25 44.86 21.56
CA GLU A 613 8.56 46.02 22.14
C GLU A 613 7.28 46.38 21.36
N GLU A 614 7.31 46.34 20.03
CA GLU A 614 6.14 46.64 19.19
C GLU A 614 5.02 45.59 19.33
N ILE A 615 5.35 44.29 19.32
CA ILE A 615 4.39 43.20 19.49
C ILE A 615 3.77 43.21 20.89
N ALA A 616 4.58 43.39 21.95
CA ALA A 616 4.07 43.49 23.31
C ALA A 616 3.10 44.67 23.47
N ALA A 617 3.39 45.81 22.84
CA ALA A 617 2.49 46.96 22.85
C ALA A 617 1.19 46.72 22.06
N GLN A 618 1.24 46.01 20.93
CA GLN A 618 0.05 45.63 20.15
C GLN A 618 -0.86 44.71 20.98
N ILE A 619 -0.33 43.63 21.57
CA ILE A 619 -1.07 42.67 22.40
C ILE A 619 -1.77 43.39 23.57
N ILE A 620 -1.08 44.27 24.30
CA ILE A 620 -1.68 45.07 25.39
C ILE A 620 -2.78 46.02 24.86
N SER A 621 -2.63 46.55 23.65
CA SER A 621 -3.59 47.53 23.09
C SER A 621 -4.84 46.89 22.49
N GLU A 622 -4.72 45.68 21.96
CA GLU A 622 -5.79 44.96 21.25
C GLU A 622 -6.43 43.87 22.12
N GLN A 623 -5.78 43.47 23.21
CA GLN A 623 -6.19 42.36 24.09
C GLN A 623 -6.38 41.05 23.31
N SER A 624 -5.50 40.81 22.34
CA SER A 624 -5.50 39.63 21.47
C SER A 624 -4.07 39.16 21.22
N LEU A 625 -3.91 37.86 20.94
CA LEU A 625 -2.66 37.25 20.48
C LEU A 625 -2.55 37.23 18.94
N GLU A 626 -3.59 37.66 18.22
CA GLU A 626 -3.66 37.77 16.77
C GLU A 626 -3.06 39.08 16.24
N VAL A 627 -1.80 39.35 16.56
CA VAL A 627 -1.11 40.59 16.16
C VAL A 627 -0.14 40.36 15.00
N ASP A 628 -0.07 41.34 14.08
CA ASP A 628 0.74 41.25 12.85
C ASP A 628 2.25 41.23 13.15
N SER A 629 2.98 40.28 12.55
CA SER A 629 4.44 40.22 12.69
C SER A 629 5.16 41.46 12.11
N VAL A 630 6.23 41.91 12.77
CA VAL A 630 6.98 43.10 12.36
C VAL A 630 7.82 42.78 11.12
N SER A 631 7.66 43.60 10.07
CA SER A 631 8.29 43.37 8.77
C SER A 631 9.83 43.39 8.85
N GLY A 632 10.44 42.23 8.63
CA GLY A 632 11.89 42.02 8.74
C GLY A 632 12.35 41.41 10.08
N ALA A 633 11.43 41.11 11.00
CA ALA A 633 11.69 40.50 12.30
C ALA A 633 10.68 39.37 12.65
N THR A 634 10.08 38.73 11.64
CA THR A 634 8.99 37.74 11.76
C THR A 634 9.25 36.68 12.83
N ASN A 635 10.41 36.02 12.81
CA ASN A 635 10.78 34.98 13.79
C ASN A 635 10.86 35.52 15.24
N SER A 636 11.24 36.79 15.43
CA SER A 636 11.27 37.45 16.75
C SER A 636 9.85 37.84 17.20
N SER A 637 9.00 38.30 16.27
CA SER A 637 7.59 38.58 16.54
C SER A 637 6.81 37.32 16.90
N GLU A 638 6.94 36.25 16.12
CA GLU A 638 6.31 34.95 16.42
C GLU A 638 6.84 34.37 17.74
N GLY A 639 8.15 34.45 18.00
CA GLY A 639 8.73 34.09 19.30
C GLY A 639 8.11 34.88 20.46
N THR A 640 7.82 36.16 20.28
CA THR A 640 7.15 37.00 21.30
C THR A 640 5.71 36.57 21.53
N ILE A 641 4.92 36.40 20.47
CA ILE A 641 3.52 35.94 20.54
C ILE A 641 3.44 34.57 21.22
N ASN A 642 4.33 33.64 20.84
CA ASN A 642 4.43 32.31 21.44
C ASN A 642 4.84 32.35 22.90
N ALA A 643 5.74 33.26 23.31
CA ALA A 643 6.11 33.41 24.72
C ALA A 643 4.94 33.95 25.56
N VAL A 644 4.15 34.90 25.05
CA VAL A 644 2.93 35.40 25.73
C VAL A 644 1.87 34.30 25.81
N ARG A 645 1.63 33.55 24.71
CA ARG A 645 0.73 32.39 24.70
C ARG A 645 1.13 31.33 25.73
N ASN A 646 2.43 31.02 25.83
CA ASN A 646 2.97 30.08 26.81
C ASN A 646 2.83 30.58 28.26
N ALA A 647 2.84 31.90 28.50
CA ALA A 647 2.56 32.47 29.82
C ALA A 647 1.08 32.28 30.19
N LEU A 648 0.17 32.65 29.29
CA LEU A 648 -1.27 32.63 29.55
C LEU A 648 -1.84 31.20 29.63
N ASN A 649 -1.26 30.25 28.89
CA ASN A 649 -1.65 28.84 28.89
C ASN A 649 -0.92 27.99 29.97
N SER A 650 -0.13 28.57 30.86
CA SER A 650 0.54 27.81 31.92
C SER A 650 -0.44 27.45 33.05
N ASP A 651 -0.88 26.18 33.06
CA ASP A 651 -1.72 25.61 34.12
C ASP A 651 -1.18 25.85 35.53
N SER A 652 -2.10 25.93 36.50
CA SER A 652 -1.88 26.43 37.85
C SER A 652 -0.87 25.62 38.70
N GLU A 653 0.41 25.99 38.71
CA GLU A 653 1.38 25.58 39.76
C GLU A 653 2.25 26.73 40.31
N SER A 654 1.69 27.59 41.16
CA SER A 654 2.45 28.12 42.30
C SER A 654 1.58 28.62 43.47
N ALA A 655 1.64 27.90 44.60
CA ALA A 655 1.81 28.45 45.98
C ALA A 655 1.28 27.50 47.08
N GLU A 656 2.17 26.73 47.71
CA GLU A 656 2.34 26.81 49.18
C GLU A 656 3.80 26.53 49.57
N THR A 657 4.35 27.43 50.39
CA THR A 657 5.66 27.31 51.04
C THR A 657 5.59 26.45 52.31
N ASP A 658 6.56 25.56 52.55
CA ASP A 658 7.37 25.62 53.79
C ASP A 658 8.70 24.84 53.66
N ALA A 659 9.59 25.00 54.64
CA ALA A 659 10.99 24.62 54.60
C ALA A 659 11.38 23.37 55.43
N GLY A 660 12.46 22.71 55.00
CA GLY A 660 13.52 22.26 55.91
C GLY A 660 13.68 20.76 56.24
N SER A 661 14.86 20.44 56.77
CA SER A 661 15.43 19.11 57.15
C SER A 661 15.64 18.10 56.01
N GLU A 662 16.83 17.55 55.75
CA GLU A 662 17.87 16.90 56.59
C GLU A 662 17.57 15.44 57.01
N GLU A 663 18.54 14.58 56.64
CA GLU A 663 18.93 13.28 57.20
C GLU A 663 18.07 12.00 57.00
N ASP A 664 18.79 10.95 56.54
CA ASP A 664 18.74 9.53 56.93
C ASP A 664 17.40 8.75 56.85
N SER A 665 17.37 7.57 56.21
CA SER A 665 18.19 6.44 56.67
C SER A 665 18.11 5.19 55.77
N GLU A 666 19.18 4.40 55.82
CA GLU A 666 19.23 3.01 55.35
C GLU A 666 18.24 2.11 56.11
N THR A 667 17.66 1.11 55.45
CA THR A 667 17.90 -0.33 55.72
C THR A 667 16.93 -1.18 54.86
N ASP A 668 17.33 -2.05 53.92
CA ASP A 668 18.27 -3.19 53.96
C ASP A 668 17.62 -4.49 54.50
N THR A 669 18.17 -5.65 54.10
CA THR A 669 17.80 -7.05 54.44
C THR A 669 16.56 -7.68 53.74
N ASP A 670 16.61 -8.92 53.24
CA ASP A 670 17.76 -9.82 53.03
C ASP A 670 17.55 -10.82 51.88
N SER A 671 18.67 -11.35 51.43
CA SER A 671 18.94 -12.41 50.48
C SER A 671 18.28 -13.79 50.75
N SER A 672 18.20 -14.60 49.70
CA SER A 672 18.92 -15.90 49.58
C SER A 672 18.77 -16.42 48.14
N ALA A 673 19.85 -16.58 47.37
CA ALA A 673 20.76 -17.75 47.37
C ALA A 673 20.06 -19.05 46.89
N THR A 674 20.60 -19.92 46.04
CA THR A 674 21.91 -20.09 45.34
C THR A 674 21.79 -21.40 44.53
N TRP A 675 22.36 -21.53 43.32
CA TRP A 675 22.85 -22.80 42.70
C TRP A 675 23.80 -22.39 41.54
N GLU A 676 25.12 -22.44 41.74
CA GLU A 676 26.06 -23.55 41.45
C GLU A 676 26.71 -23.44 40.05
N GLU A 677 28.04 -23.27 40.04
CA GLU A 677 28.92 -23.33 38.85
C GLU A 677 29.51 -24.75 38.70
N GLU A 678 29.77 -25.20 37.47
CA GLU A 678 30.84 -26.17 37.17
C GLU A 678 31.60 -25.77 35.88
N ASP A 679 32.77 -25.16 36.09
CA ASP A 679 34.03 -25.25 35.32
C ASP A 679 34.04 -25.89 33.91
N SER A 680 34.60 -25.19 32.90
CA SER A 680 36.04 -25.28 32.54
C SER A 680 36.37 -24.87 31.08
N GLU A 681 37.55 -24.24 30.92
CA GLU A 681 38.43 -24.22 29.72
C GLU A 681 37.80 -23.78 28.36
N GLY A 682 38.11 -22.65 27.74
CA GLY A 682 39.17 -21.64 27.96
C GLY A 682 40.20 -21.64 26.82
N GLU A 683 40.20 -20.60 25.98
CA GLU A 683 41.35 -20.16 25.17
C GLU A 683 41.24 -18.64 24.90
N GLU A 684 42.39 -17.97 24.77
CA GLU A 684 42.59 -16.57 25.18
C GLU A 684 42.16 -15.50 24.17
N GLU A 685 41.82 -14.32 24.71
CA GLU A 685 41.64 -13.06 23.98
C GLU A 685 42.93 -12.63 23.25
N THR A 686 42.76 -11.95 22.11
CA THR A 686 43.65 -10.84 21.75
C THR A 686 42.82 -9.57 21.65
N ALA A 687 42.82 -8.79 22.73
CA ALA A 687 42.15 -7.49 22.79
C ALA A 687 42.82 -6.49 21.82
N ALA A 688 42.00 -5.79 21.05
CA ALA A 688 42.32 -4.53 20.39
C ALA A 688 41.04 -3.68 20.45
N GLU A 689 41.08 -2.70 21.36
CA GLU A 689 40.36 -1.41 21.40
C GLU A 689 38.98 -1.32 20.73
N ALA A 690 37.96 -1.05 21.56
CA ALA A 690 36.67 -0.55 21.13
C ALA A 690 36.71 0.97 20.98
N GLU A 691 36.36 1.48 19.80
CA GLU A 691 35.88 2.85 19.58
C GLU A 691 34.55 2.79 18.78
N SER A 692 33.88 3.94 18.65
CA SER A 692 32.42 4.07 18.56
C SER A 692 31.81 4.07 17.14
N GLU A 693 30.52 3.73 17.13
CA GLU A 693 29.37 4.27 16.37
C GLU A 693 29.52 5.08 15.06
N SER A 694 28.44 5.04 14.26
CA SER A 694 28.29 5.49 12.86
C SER A 694 28.92 4.54 11.82
N GLY A 695 28.12 4.15 10.82
CA GLY A 695 28.53 3.26 9.73
C GLY A 695 29.16 3.98 8.53
N LEU A 696 29.70 5.19 8.74
CA LEU A 696 30.25 6.06 7.70
C LEU A 696 31.76 5.82 7.57
N ILE A 697 32.30 5.87 6.36
CA ILE A 697 33.73 5.66 6.11
C ILE A 697 34.42 7.02 6.08
N GLY A 698 35.49 7.18 6.87
CA GLY A 698 36.32 8.38 6.85
C GLY A 698 36.90 8.65 5.47
N LEU A 699 36.67 9.86 4.94
CA LEU A 699 37.07 10.28 3.59
C LEU A 699 38.57 10.09 3.29
N ALA A 700 39.42 10.15 4.33
CA ALA A 700 40.86 9.93 4.23
C ALA A 700 41.27 8.49 3.82
N ASP A 701 40.39 7.49 3.98
CA ASP A 701 40.63 6.10 3.60
C ASP A 701 40.19 5.77 2.16
N LEU A 702 39.48 6.69 1.50
CA LEU A 702 39.01 6.53 0.12
C LEU A 702 40.02 7.14 -0.88
N ASN A 703 40.68 6.28 -1.65
CA ASN A 703 41.58 6.68 -2.74
C ASN A 703 40.78 6.77 -4.06
N LEU A 704 40.16 7.94 -4.28
CA LEU A 704 39.22 8.21 -5.38
C LEU A 704 39.93 8.80 -6.61
N GLU A 705 39.45 8.44 -7.80
CA GLU A 705 39.91 9.06 -9.04
C GLU A 705 39.11 10.33 -9.32
N ASN A 706 39.72 11.31 -10.00
CA ASN A 706 39.00 12.53 -10.39
C ASN A 706 37.76 12.22 -11.25
N GLY A 707 36.59 12.77 -10.89
CA GLY A 707 35.34 12.65 -11.65
C GLY A 707 34.09 12.91 -10.82
N GLU A 708 32.93 12.77 -11.48
CA GLU A 708 31.60 12.87 -10.85
C GLU A 708 31.20 11.49 -10.30
N TYR A 709 30.71 11.48 -9.06
CA TYR A 709 30.19 10.32 -8.34
C TYR A 709 28.73 10.57 -7.99
N ARG A 710 27.85 9.58 -8.09
CA ARG A 710 26.44 9.71 -7.71
C ARG A 710 26.01 8.68 -6.70
N GLY A 711 25.22 9.13 -5.74
CA GLY A 711 24.66 8.30 -4.68
C GLY A 711 23.24 8.71 -4.38
N SER A 712 22.48 7.76 -3.85
CA SER A 712 21.13 7.97 -3.36
C SER A 712 21.01 7.33 -1.98
N ALA A 713 20.22 7.93 -1.11
CA ALA A 713 19.74 7.30 0.11
C ALA A 713 18.28 7.68 0.34
N GLU A 714 17.59 6.83 1.08
CA GLU A 714 16.20 7.02 1.48
C GLU A 714 16.12 8.16 2.50
N GLY A 715 15.46 9.26 2.12
CA GLY A 715 15.15 10.39 2.98
C GLY A 715 13.88 10.17 3.81
N HIS A 716 13.44 11.20 4.51
CA HIS A 716 12.26 11.16 5.36
C HIS A 716 10.95 11.12 4.55
N ARG A 717 10.93 11.75 3.38
CA ARG A 717 9.75 11.79 2.48
C ARG A 717 10.00 11.15 1.10
N ALA A 718 11.22 11.25 0.58
CA ALA A 718 11.61 10.70 -0.71
C ALA A 718 13.11 10.39 -0.76
N PRO A 719 13.60 9.62 -1.76
CA PRO A 719 15.03 9.41 -1.94
C PRO A 719 15.77 10.71 -2.26
N ILE A 720 16.84 11.00 -1.51
CA ILE A 720 17.74 12.12 -1.76
C ILE A 720 18.82 11.63 -2.73
N GLU A 721 18.87 12.20 -3.94
CA GLU A 721 19.95 11.94 -4.90
C GLU A 721 21.01 13.05 -4.86
N VAL A 722 22.27 12.67 -4.73
CA VAL A 722 23.42 13.58 -4.72
C VAL A 722 24.45 13.24 -5.79
N SER A 723 25.10 14.28 -6.29
CA SER A 723 26.25 14.21 -7.18
C SER A 723 27.43 14.90 -6.50
N VAL A 724 28.54 14.18 -6.36
CA VAL A 724 29.75 14.64 -5.68
C VAL A 724 30.88 14.72 -6.69
N LEU A 725 31.48 15.90 -6.85
CA LEU A 725 32.61 16.13 -7.74
C LEU A 725 33.92 16.01 -6.95
N VAL A 726 34.74 15.02 -7.30
CA VAL A 726 36.03 14.78 -6.66
C VAL A 726 37.15 15.22 -7.60
N GLU A 727 38.03 16.09 -7.11
CA GLU A 727 39.22 16.53 -7.82
C GLU A 727 40.46 16.40 -6.92
N ALA A 728 41.53 15.80 -7.45
CA ALA A 728 42.81 15.64 -6.74
C ALA A 728 42.72 14.88 -5.39
N ASN A 729 41.69 14.03 -5.24
CA ASN A 729 41.34 13.30 -4.01
C ASN A 729 40.76 14.20 -2.88
N GLU A 730 40.15 15.33 -3.23
CA GLU A 730 39.37 16.21 -2.36
C GLU A 730 37.96 16.40 -2.98
N ILE A 731 36.92 16.57 -2.15
CA ILE A 731 35.58 16.94 -2.60
C ILE A 731 35.60 18.42 -2.98
N ASN A 732 35.37 18.73 -4.25
CA ASN A 732 35.34 20.10 -4.76
C ASN A 732 33.91 20.67 -4.79
N GLU A 733 32.91 19.82 -5.02
CA GLU A 733 31.51 20.25 -5.08
C GLU A 733 30.54 19.12 -4.69
N ILE A 734 29.44 19.47 -4.02
CA ILE A 734 28.30 18.58 -3.74
C ILE A 734 27.06 19.25 -4.35
N ARG A 735 26.35 18.52 -5.21
CA ARG A 735 25.11 18.97 -5.86
C ARG A 735 23.98 18.03 -5.53
N ILE A 736 22.85 18.58 -5.11
CA ILE A 736 21.61 17.80 -4.97
C ILE A 736 21.00 17.66 -6.36
N VAL A 737 20.74 16.41 -6.77
CA VAL A 737 20.23 16.07 -8.12
C VAL A 737 18.70 16.06 -8.11
N SER A 738 18.11 15.50 -7.05
CA SER A 738 16.68 15.55 -6.76
C SER A 738 16.45 15.38 -5.25
N GLN A 739 15.47 16.11 -4.74
CA GLN A 739 14.97 16.01 -3.37
C GLN A 739 13.46 16.32 -3.38
N GLU A 740 12.68 15.56 -2.62
CA GLU A 740 11.30 15.89 -2.24
C GLU A 740 11.18 15.74 -0.71
N GLU A 741 12.02 16.50 0.00
CA GLU A 741 12.09 16.54 1.47
C GLU A 741 11.05 17.53 2.06
N SER A 742 10.97 17.60 3.40
CA SER A 742 10.12 18.57 4.10
C SER A 742 10.60 20.00 3.83
N PRO A 743 9.75 20.89 3.23
CA PRO A 743 10.15 22.27 2.96
C PRO A 743 10.57 23.02 4.24
N GLY A 744 11.69 23.75 4.18
CA GLY A 744 12.23 24.50 5.31
C GLY A 744 13.45 23.82 5.92
N ILE A 745 13.34 23.31 7.16
CA ILE A 745 14.49 22.88 7.99
C ILE A 745 15.35 21.80 7.30
N GLY A 746 14.75 20.91 6.51
CA GLY A 746 15.50 19.88 5.76
C GLY A 746 16.39 20.46 4.66
N ASP A 747 15.91 21.47 3.93
CA ASP A 747 16.65 22.14 2.85
C ASP A 747 17.80 22.97 3.41
N GLU A 748 17.55 23.71 4.49
CA GLU A 748 18.56 24.50 5.20
C GLU A 748 19.64 23.58 5.80
N ALA A 749 19.25 22.45 6.39
CA ALA A 749 20.19 21.47 6.92
C ALA A 749 21.12 20.88 5.85
N MET A 750 20.59 20.52 4.67
CA MET A 750 21.42 20.01 3.56
C MET A 750 22.36 21.09 3.01
N ALA A 751 21.93 22.36 2.98
CA ALA A 751 22.77 23.49 2.56
C ALA A 751 23.90 23.82 3.57
N GLU A 752 23.64 23.69 4.87
CA GLU A 752 24.64 23.85 5.93
C GLU A 752 25.64 22.68 5.92
N LEU A 753 25.15 21.43 5.91
CA LEU A 753 25.99 20.24 5.82
C LEU A 753 26.88 20.30 4.58
N SER A 754 26.35 20.64 3.40
CA SER A 754 27.16 20.79 2.18
C SER A 754 28.36 21.73 2.36
N GLN A 755 28.20 22.83 3.10
CA GLN A 755 29.30 23.75 3.40
C GLN A 755 30.29 23.17 4.41
N ASN A 756 29.80 22.49 5.45
CA ASN A 756 30.63 21.86 6.47
C ASN A 756 31.49 20.72 5.90
N LEU A 757 30.91 19.83 5.07
CA LEU A 757 31.67 18.77 4.39
C LEU A 757 32.74 19.33 3.44
N LEU A 758 32.43 20.41 2.68
CA LEU A 758 33.40 21.05 1.79
C LEU A 758 34.54 21.72 2.56
N ALA A 759 34.26 22.28 3.74
CA ALA A 759 35.25 22.93 4.60
C ALA A 759 36.16 21.93 5.35
N GLU A 760 35.58 20.83 5.86
CA GLU A 760 36.28 19.87 6.73
C GLU A 760 36.80 18.63 5.99
N GLN A 761 36.28 18.34 4.79
CA GLN A 761 36.63 17.16 3.99
C GLN A 761 36.41 15.84 4.75
N SER A 762 35.39 15.80 5.61
CA SER A 762 34.96 14.66 6.40
C SER A 762 33.45 14.42 6.29
N LEU A 763 33.03 13.18 6.53
CA LEU A 763 31.62 12.80 6.71
C LEU A 763 31.19 12.83 8.19
N GLU A 764 32.15 13.00 9.11
CA GLU A 764 31.94 13.13 10.57
C GLU A 764 31.59 14.59 10.93
N VAL A 765 30.50 15.11 10.35
CA VAL A 765 29.97 16.44 10.68
C VAL A 765 28.76 16.33 11.60
N ASP A 766 28.56 17.32 12.48
CA ASP A 766 27.41 17.35 13.40
C ASP A 766 26.09 17.43 12.63
N LEU A 767 25.09 16.63 13.06
CA LEU A 767 23.74 16.64 12.47
C LEU A 767 22.99 17.92 12.85
N VAL A 768 22.20 18.45 11.92
CA VAL A 768 21.45 19.70 12.15
C VAL A 768 20.23 19.42 13.03
N SER A 769 20.15 20.14 14.16
CA SER A 769 19.09 19.99 15.14
C SER A 769 17.73 20.30 14.52
N GLY A 770 16.76 19.37 14.67
CA GLY A 770 15.43 19.48 14.04
C GLY A 770 15.32 18.84 12.65
N ALA A 771 16.43 18.48 12.01
CA ALA A 771 16.46 17.79 10.71
C ALA A 771 17.33 16.52 10.73
N THR A 772 17.33 15.78 11.85
CA THR A 772 18.19 14.60 12.07
C THR A 772 18.06 13.55 10.97
N ASN A 773 16.83 13.15 10.61
CA ASN A 773 16.58 12.12 9.60
C ASN A 773 17.08 12.56 8.21
N SER A 774 16.76 13.78 7.78
CA SER A 774 17.19 14.33 6.49
C SER A 774 18.71 14.55 6.45
N SER A 775 19.32 14.93 7.57
CA SER A 775 20.78 15.04 7.74
C SER A 775 21.48 13.70 7.60
N GLU A 776 21.01 12.66 8.30
CA GLU A 776 21.56 11.30 8.20
C GLU A 776 21.38 10.72 6.79
N ALA A 777 20.21 10.92 6.17
CA ALA A 777 19.94 10.49 4.80
C ALA A 777 20.88 11.18 3.80
N PHE A 778 21.08 12.50 3.93
CA PHE A 778 21.99 13.26 3.07
C PHE A 778 23.45 12.77 3.20
N LEU A 779 23.97 12.61 4.41
CA LEU A 779 25.31 12.05 4.66
C LEU A 779 25.45 10.62 4.10
N LYS A 780 24.41 9.79 4.24
CA LYS A 780 24.36 8.43 3.70
C LYS A 780 24.32 8.43 2.17
N ALA A 781 23.63 9.37 1.53
CA ALA A 781 23.64 9.54 0.07
C ALA A 781 25.04 9.90 -0.45
N ILE A 782 25.74 10.81 0.24
CA ILE A 782 27.13 11.20 -0.08
C ILE A 782 28.10 10.03 0.14
N ASN A 783 27.99 9.31 1.26
CA ASN A 783 28.77 8.10 1.52
C ASN A 783 28.52 7.02 0.44
N ASN A 784 27.27 6.82 0.01
CA ASN A 784 26.93 5.93 -1.10
C ASN A 784 27.52 6.41 -2.44
N ALA A 785 27.60 7.71 -2.68
CA ALA A 785 28.25 8.26 -3.88
C ALA A 785 29.76 7.96 -3.88
N LEU A 786 30.44 8.26 -2.77
CA LEU A 786 31.88 8.12 -2.61
C LEU A 786 32.35 6.64 -2.53
N THR A 787 31.47 5.72 -2.14
CA THR A 787 31.74 4.27 -2.13
C THR A 787 31.24 3.54 -3.39
N GLY A 788 30.52 4.23 -4.27
CA GLY A 788 29.95 3.70 -5.52
C GLY A 788 30.91 3.70 -6.72
N GLU A 789 30.39 3.29 -7.89
CA GLU A 789 31.12 3.40 -9.16
C GLU A 789 31.07 4.84 -9.69
N ARG A 790 32.18 5.29 -10.30
CA ARG A 790 32.30 6.66 -10.86
C ARG A 790 31.31 6.86 -12.03
N TYR A 791 30.52 7.93 -11.97
CA TYR A 791 29.44 8.21 -12.91
C TYR A 791 29.94 8.78 -14.25
N GLY A 792 30.95 9.67 -14.21
CA GLY A 792 31.48 10.34 -15.41
C GLY A 792 32.94 10.77 -15.28
N SER A 793 33.54 11.27 -16.36
CA SER A 793 34.85 11.93 -16.34
C SER A 793 34.72 13.46 -16.30
N LEU A 794 35.74 14.17 -15.80
CA LEU A 794 35.71 15.64 -15.68
C LEU A 794 35.44 16.36 -17.01
N GLU A 795 35.99 15.87 -18.13
CA GLU A 795 35.72 16.45 -19.47
C GLU A 795 34.23 16.37 -19.86
N GLU A 796 33.48 15.36 -19.38
CA GLU A 796 32.05 15.20 -19.68
C GLU A 796 31.17 16.09 -18.79
N ALA A 797 31.64 16.48 -17.60
CA ALA A 797 30.92 17.34 -16.66
C ALA A 797 30.96 18.83 -17.08
N GLU A 798 32.12 19.34 -17.52
CA GLU A 798 32.25 20.74 -18.00
C GLU A 798 31.39 21.00 -19.26
N ASP A 799 31.33 20.04 -20.19
CA ASP A 799 30.50 20.12 -21.41
C ASP A 799 29.00 20.16 -21.07
N LEU A 800 28.55 19.39 -20.06
CA LEU A 800 27.15 19.36 -19.63
C LEU A 800 26.71 20.65 -18.92
N GLN A 801 27.61 21.24 -18.12
CA GLN A 801 27.37 22.50 -17.43
C GLN A 801 27.27 23.67 -18.42
N THR A 802 28.19 23.71 -19.39
CA THR A 802 28.13 24.67 -20.50
C THR A 802 26.83 24.55 -21.30
N ALA A 803 26.33 23.33 -21.52
CA ALA A 803 25.05 23.11 -22.22
C ALA A 803 23.83 23.61 -21.43
N LYS A 804 23.82 23.45 -20.09
CA LYS A 804 22.73 23.95 -19.23
C LYS A 804 22.72 25.47 -19.12
N GLU A 805 23.87 26.13 -19.02
CA GLU A 805 23.96 27.60 -19.01
C GLU A 805 23.46 28.21 -20.33
N ILE A 806 23.68 27.54 -21.46
CA ILE A 806 23.15 27.97 -22.77
C ILE A 806 21.62 27.84 -22.81
N LEU A 807 21.05 26.75 -22.29
CA LEU A 807 19.59 26.55 -22.24
C LEU A 807 18.89 27.58 -21.33
N ALA A 808 19.44 27.84 -20.15
CA ALA A 808 18.89 28.87 -19.25
C ALA A 808 18.94 30.28 -19.87
N ALA A 809 19.96 30.57 -20.69
CA ALA A 809 20.06 31.83 -21.42
C ALA A 809 19.11 31.95 -22.64
N GLU A 810 18.53 30.84 -23.12
CA GLU A 810 17.50 30.87 -24.16
C GLU A 810 16.09 31.11 -23.55
N GLU A 811 15.77 30.52 -22.39
CA GLU A 811 14.47 30.74 -21.71
C GLU A 811 14.24 32.20 -21.27
N ASP A 812 15.30 32.91 -20.85
CA ASP A 812 15.23 34.34 -20.47
C ASP A 812 15.01 35.31 -21.65
N SER A 813 14.96 34.80 -22.90
CA SER A 813 14.86 35.64 -24.11
C SER A 813 13.46 35.81 -24.70
N ASP A 814 12.46 35.03 -24.26
CA ASP A 814 11.12 34.96 -24.85
C ASP A 814 10.09 35.93 -24.22
N THR A 815 10.49 37.17 -23.92
CA THR A 815 9.59 38.22 -23.40
C THR A 815 9.58 39.55 -24.17
N ASP A 816 9.79 39.53 -25.51
CA ASP A 816 9.29 40.63 -26.36
C ASP A 816 9.02 40.23 -27.83
N SER A 817 7.74 40.01 -28.19
CA SER A 817 7.08 40.77 -29.28
C SER A 817 5.72 40.19 -29.69
N SER A 818 4.70 41.05 -29.69
CA SER A 818 3.37 40.74 -30.25
C SER A 818 3.32 41.02 -31.76
N ALA A 819 3.09 40.00 -32.59
CA ALA A 819 2.88 40.20 -34.03
C ALA A 819 1.96 39.13 -34.66
N THR A 820 0.69 39.54 -34.86
CA THR A 820 -0.22 39.18 -35.95
C THR A 820 0.20 38.12 -36.98
N TRP A 821 -0.59 37.05 -37.10
CA TRP A 821 -0.61 36.16 -38.27
C TRP A 821 -1.55 36.73 -39.36
N GLU A 822 -1.00 37.07 -40.53
CA GLU A 822 -1.78 37.28 -41.76
C GLU A 822 -1.58 36.08 -42.71
N GLU A 823 -2.63 35.72 -43.45
CA GLU A 823 -2.57 34.75 -44.54
C GLU A 823 -1.82 35.34 -45.75
N GLU A 824 -0.96 34.58 -46.42
CA GLU A 824 -0.96 34.63 -47.89
C GLU A 824 -0.47 33.33 -48.55
N SER A 825 -0.96 33.11 -49.76
CA SER A 825 -0.84 31.89 -50.57
C SER A 825 0.24 32.00 -51.65
N THR A 826 0.73 30.86 -52.12
CA THR A 826 1.07 30.52 -53.53
C THR A 826 1.62 29.09 -53.53
N GLU A 827 0.98 28.07 -54.11
CA GLU A 827 0.60 27.88 -55.51
C GLU A 827 1.81 27.81 -56.46
N GLU A 828 2.25 26.59 -56.79
CA GLU A 828 2.61 26.27 -58.17
C GLU A 828 2.26 24.79 -58.48
N THR A 829 1.59 24.59 -59.60
CA THR A 829 1.02 23.33 -60.10
C THR A 829 1.78 22.80 -61.31
N ASP A 830 1.67 21.51 -61.58
CA ASP A 830 1.48 20.94 -62.94
C ASP A 830 0.85 19.53 -62.73
N GLU A 831 -0.38 19.24 -63.18
CA GLU A 831 -0.78 18.80 -64.55
C GLU A 831 -0.07 17.50 -64.99
N GLU A 832 -0.66 16.44 -65.60
CA GLU A 832 -1.98 16.03 -66.13
C GLU A 832 -2.11 14.48 -65.95
N ALA A 833 -3.23 13.75 -66.00
CA ALA A 833 -4.68 14.02 -65.92
C ALA A 833 -5.50 12.69 -66.00
N VAL A 834 -6.83 12.75 -65.72
CA VAL A 834 -7.97 12.14 -66.48
C VAL A 834 -7.88 10.65 -66.94
N GLU A 835 -8.85 9.74 -66.73
CA GLU A 835 -10.27 9.81 -66.35
C GLU A 835 -10.78 8.46 -65.79
N GLY A 836 -11.77 8.52 -64.86
CA GLY A 836 -13.01 7.72 -64.86
C GLY A 836 -13.00 6.18 -64.68
N GLY A 837 -13.88 5.56 -63.88
CA GLY A 837 -14.94 6.09 -63.01
C GLY A 837 -16.00 5.02 -62.67
N SER A 838 -17.01 5.41 -61.86
CA SER A 838 -18.32 4.73 -61.68
C SER A 838 -18.39 3.37 -60.96
N ASN A 839 -18.94 3.43 -59.74
CA ASN A 839 -19.96 2.54 -59.11
C ASN A 839 -19.82 1.00 -59.16
N GLY A 840 -19.85 0.40 -57.97
CA GLY A 840 -20.14 -1.01 -57.70
C GLY A 840 -20.39 -1.24 -56.22
#